data_AF-A0A194XF26-F1
#
_entry.id   AF-A0A194XF26-F1
#
_cell.length_a   1.000
_cell.length_b   1.000
_cell.length_c   1.000
_cell.angle_alpha   90.00
_cell.angle_beta   90.00
_cell.angle_gamma   90.00
#
_symmetry.space_group_name_H-M   'P 1'
#
loop_
_entity.id
_entity.type
_entity.pdbx_description
1 polymer ?
#
loop_
_entity_poly.entity_id
_entity_poly.type
_entity_poly.pdbx_seq_one_letter_code
_entity_poly.pdbx_strand_id
1 'polypeptide(L)'
;MPAIFITAAPIGAVPRYINPNEPKYLPSVFTQAIPSLETGIKSNKAWEESSRGGLLVSESMRISLSSKFIKDLAPSTYETSQFLQKTGLIEQEGDLQYHTLISPPSRTLPADLFAEIRSRKIVSRLVLHLTSHGWTGDGHGGLIWAHASYVESYLPPKLVDSLRAEAAGFVDGLLVKGWRLAGPGYSMHSRGVSPYLPITPEAIVKESAAAAAEGAAILHLHTRERSDESKWDLPWSNVPIVMGSQANKIVPEDYEEIAPALRGLTPMSILNFSTSMRGGKDSDDPIRRAHLKAFKPGWQAAEMCSMSPAEVLFQNGGGYENTPAFLEEQLACCLKNDVRPEIEVFSWEILRETLGPFRSRLLKVNKTPLLMLVAGVDQHRRLDDGTLVDDSLIPMKRAKEIVSLIQSGKASDMDFALELAVAALAPVVGSIRREMPQAKISMLLPGALQPLLARASVKLGLDGVRVGLEDGLVINDPLVPGGIRKGRTSEQIRSMREDLQVLGCKVLSAEETRVLFGMPTQTKTLFQAAINATTSITPCQISEASNPTTSFTDALRHLCPIFDRREQWLMEQLLTLQQETDNGLTSSHSAVSIAHKVRDLIQVAGLHVRYFLEERDRYPAEGAKAFRNIHDIQSLNYAYELLLETERDATSYECALRGLATSCNIDAAGFLVPKHQRKSHDLRFLEYLSSLTCGLTPDRSTVTNVDLRQTHGYSAFMASLYKAVEYEYRRLRSTSEAQAKSDGVLAFNVGPREGNSFISSQELQQQISQSHWIILPSTPTTNSADGIKLTRAINAAFHSHLQKMLFPGTSDSPSLRLVGLVHSGRDEDGSELLESSMLYNRFHFATGASMLRNDFQLGTGCHTSIVGYSAQILYENVLLPRLVEHPERLQRSSSGNGKVVREAGHPLYEDGTPAKRNDALALRDIAPLRFLSHSSGIATMQQMDNAMRHDLELLGYSYQEQMELFTRNVVVSFASATDINTDVLGTPTVDITAYNDIRAMAGTTTKDYLLSESYRRQQALAAQDKHYKYDRSEWKIIRGASRKVVLRRTGVFLREDMKVDAHSIRRYLEAAPEPVAALLRELHSISGAARFDTVLG
;
A
#
# COMPACT_ATOMS: atom_id res chain seq x y z
N MET A 1 -3.26 14.19 22.06
CA MET A 1 -4.32 14.12 21.02
C MET A 1 -5.01 12.78 21.14
N PRO A 2 -6.35 12.71 21.20
CA PRO A 2 -7.09 11.45 21.16
C PRO A 2 -6.80 10.70 19.86
N ALA A 3 -6.65 9.38 19.94
CA ALA A 3 -6.36 8.52 18.78
C ALA A 3 -7.56 7.61 18.50
N ILE A 4 -8.05 7.60 17.26
CA ILE A 4 -9.26 6.88 16.87
C ILE A 4 -8.98 6.08 15.59
N PHE A 5 -9.34 4.80 15.57
CA PHE A 5 -9.31 4.00 14.34
C PHE A 5 -10.68 4.01 13.64
N ILE A 6 -10.70 3.75 12.33
CA ILE A 6 -11.93 3.71 11.54
C ILE A 6 -12.16 2.30 11.00
N THR A 7 -13.37 1.77 11.18
CA THR A 7 -13.87 0.54 10.57
C THR A 7 -14.75 0.87 9.37
N ALA A 8 -14.47 0.25 8.22
CA ALA A 8 -15.31 0.32 7.04
C ALA A 8 -16.26 -0.88 6.96
N ALA A 9 -17.55 -0.65 6.70
CA ALA A 9 -18.56 -1.69 6.53
C ALA A 9 -19.25 -1.61 5.15
N PRO A 10 -18.61 -2.11 4.07
CA PRO A 10 -19.04 -1.78 2.71
C PRO A 10 -20.25 -2.53 2.18
N ILE A 11 -20.72 -3.59 2.85
CA ILE A 11 -21.74 -4.51 2.30
C ILE A 11 -22.99 -4.58 3.18
N GLY A 12 -22.82 -5.04 4.42
CA GLY A 12 -23.92 -5.29 5.35
C GLY A 12 -24.97 -6.28 4.89
N ALA A 13 -26.09 -6.29 5.62
CA ALA A 13 -27.15 -7.28 5.43
C ALA A 13 -28.45 -6.75 4.79
N VAL A 14 -28.73 -5.45 4.95
CA VAL A 14 -30.01 -4.83 4.56
C VAL A 14 -30.00 -4.12 3.21
N PRO A 15 -29.01 -3.26 2.89
CA PRO A 15 -29.08 -2.48 1.67
C PRO A 15 -29.00 -3.38 0.44
N ARG A 16 -29.55 -2.92 -0.69
CA ARG A 16 -29.54 -3.68 -1.96
C ARG A 16 -28.81 -2.93 -3.06
N TYR A 17 -28.14 -3.70 -3.90
CA TYR A 17 -27.57 -3.20 -5.14
C TYR A 17 -28.69 -3.00 -6.16
N ILE A 18 -28.57 -1.90 -6.90
CA ILE A 18 -29.45 -1.55 -8.01
C ILE A 18 -28.56 -1.26 -9.21
N ASN A 19 -28.76 -2.00 -10.30
CA ASN A 19 -28.01 -1.77 -11.51
C ASN A 19 -28.47 -0.45 -12.16
N PRO A 20 -27.59 0.55 -12.36
CA PRO A 20 -27.99 1.80 -12.98
C PRO A 20 -28.52 1.60 -14.41
N ASN A 21 -28.08 0.56 -15.11
CA ASN A 21 -28.37 0.36 -16.53
C ASN A 21 -29.67 -0.42 -16.81
N GLU A 22 -30.32 -0.97 -15.79
CA GLU A 22 -31.57 -1.71 -15.94
C GLU A 22 -32.79 -0.77 -16.00
N PRO A 23 -33.87 -1.15 -16.72
CA PRO A 23 -35.13 -0.41 -16.68
C PRO A 23 -35.59 -0.12 -15.25
N LYS A 24 -35.95 1.13 -14.95
CA LYS A 24 -36.46 1.55 -13.62
C LYS A 24 -37.98 1.51 -13.52
N TYR A 25 -38.66 1.30 -14.65
CA TYR A 25 -40.10 1.28 -14.78
C TYR A 25 -40.53 0.28 -15.85
N LEU A 26 -41.60 -0.47 -15.58
CA LEU A 26 -42.18 -1.46 -16.48
C LEU A 26 -43.69 -1.18 -16.66
N PRO A 27 -44.18 -0.95 -17.89
CA PRO A 27 -45.60 -0.71 -18.14
C PRO A 27 -46.47 -1.91 -17.73
N SER A 28 -47.59 -1.65 -17.04
CA SER A 28 -48.44 -2.73 -16.52
C SER A 28 -48.99 -3.61 -17.65
N VAL A 29 -49.31 -3.01 -18.79
CA VAL A 29 -49.84 -3.70 -19.99
C VAL A 29 -48.84 -4.75 -20.50
N PHE A 30 -47.54 -4.45 -20.46
CA PHE A 30 -46.50 -5.37 -20.90
C PHE A 30 -46.24 -6.48 -19.88
N THR A 31 -46.21 -6.14 -18.60
CA THR A 31 -46.00 -7.15 -17.56
C THR A 31 -47.18 -8.12 -17.47
N GLN A 32 -48.42 -7.64 -17.63
CA GLN A 32 -49.64 -8.48 -17.62
C GLN A 32 -49.71 -9.45 -18.81
N ALA A 33 -49.10 -9.08 -19.94
CA ALA A 33 -48.97 -9.95 -21.11
C ALA A 33 -48.05 -11.17 -20.85
N ILE A 34 -47.24 -11.11 -19.79
CA ILE A 34 -46.31 -12.18 -19.39
C ILE A 34 -46.60 -12.53 -17.92
N PRO A 35 -47.61 -13.38 -17.63
CA PRO A 35 -48.06 -13.66 -16.26
C PRO A 35 -46.96 -14.14 -15.30
N SER A 36 -45.96 -14.88 -15.81
CA SER A 36 -44.80 -15.31 -15.04
C SER A 36 -43.92 -14.13 -14.59
N LEU A 37 -43.70 -13.15 -15.47
CA LEU A 37 -42.96 -11.93 -15.15
C LEU A 37 -43.72 -11.07 -14.15
N GLU A 38 -45.04 -10.87 -14.33
CA GLU A 38 -45.85 -10.12 -13.38
C GLU A 38 -45.82 -10.76 -11.98
N THR A 39 -45.90 -12.08 -11.91
CA THR A 39 -45.78 -12.83 -10.64
C THR A 39 -44.39 -12.65 -10.02
N GLY A 40 -43.33 -12.69 -10.83
CA GLY A 40 -41.96 -12.43 -10.39
C GLY A 40 -41.76 -11.02 -9.84
N ILE A 41 -42.30 -10.00 -10.52
CA ILE A 41 -42.23 -8.60 -10.08
C ILE A 41 -42.99 -8.40 -8.76
N LYS A 42 -44.23 -8.91 -8.65
CA LYS A 42 -45.06 -8.77 -7.43
C LYS A 42 -44.45 -9.46 -6.21
N SER A 43 -43.72 -10.55 -6.42
CA SER A 43 -43.02 -11.27 -5.35
C SER A 43 -41.67 -10.64 -4.98
N ASN A 44 -41.13 -9.78 -5.85
CA ASN A 44 -39.85 -9.10 -5.62
C ASN A 44 -40.05 -7.80 -4.83
N LYS A 45 -39.43 -7.73 -3.65
CA LYS A 45 -39.50 -6.55 -2.77
C LYS A 45 -38.94 -5.25 -3.38
N ALA A 46 -38.13 -5.31 -4.43
CA ALA A 46 -37.51 -4.14 -5.06
C ALA A 46 -38.48 -3.33 -5.94
N TRP A 47 -39.60 -3.92 -6.36
CA TRP A 47 -40.58 -3.31 -7.25
C TRP A 47 -41.87 -2.94 -6.50
N GLU A 48 -42.46 -1.81 -6.84
CA GLU A 48 -43.75 -1.37 -6.31
C GLU A 48 -44.70 -0.96 -7.45
N GLU A 49 -46.00 -1.17 -7.27
CA GLU A 49 -47.01 -0.69 -8.20
C GLU A 49 -47.00 0.84 -8.25
N SER A 50 -47.09 1.39 -9.45
CA SER A 50 -47.14 2.82 -9.70
C SER A 50 -48.34 3.19 -10.56
N SER A 51 -49.08 4.19 -10.11
CA SER A 51 -50.22 4.75 -10.84
C SER A 51 -49.77 5.70 -11.96
N ARG A 52 -50.71 6.13 -12.79
CA ARG A 52 -50.46 7.16 -13.81
C ARG A 52 -49.98 8.46 -13.15
N GLY A 53 -49.09 9.19 -13.85
CA GLY A 53 -48.65 10.53 -13.45
C GLY A 53 -47.17 10.64 -13.05
N GLY A 54 -46.43 9.52 -13.05
CA GLY A 54 -44.98 9.53 -12.92
C GLY A 54 -44.29 10.10 -14.16
N LEU A 55 -43.01 10.42 -14.04
CA LEU A 55 -42.15 10.82 -15.15
C LEU A 55 -41.08 9.78 -15.38
N LEU A 56 -40.73 9.50 -16.62
CA LEU A 56 -39.70 8.53 -16.96
C LEU A 56 -38.77 9.05 -18.06
N VAL A 57 -37.55 8.55 -18.03
CA VAL A 57 -36.60 8.62 -19.13
C VAL A 57 -36.03 7.21 -19.30
N SER A 58 -36.29 6.59 -20.45
CA SER A 58 -35.80 5.26 -20.79
C SER A 58 -35.38 5.23 -22.25
N GLU A 59 -34.11 4.91 -22.49
CA GLU A 59 -33.57 4.68 -23.83
C GLU A 59 -33.51 3.20 -24.19
N SER A 60 -33.62 2.30 -23.21
CA SER A 60 -33.57 0.86 -23.45
C SER A 60 -34.89 0.31 -24.00
N MET A 61 -36.01 0.99 -23.73
CA MET A 61 -37.33 0.58 -24.20
C MET A 61 -37.51 0.90 -25.68
N ARG A 62 -37.57 -0.16 -26.50
CA ARG A 62 -37.84 -0.10 -27.93
C ARG A 62 -38.40 -1.43 -28.40
N ILE A 63 -39.50 -1.39 -29.16
CA ILE A 63 -40.12 -2.59 -29.76
C ILE A 63 -40.79 -2.26 -31.08
N SER A 64 -40.64 -3.12 -32.09
CA SER A 64 -41.34 -2.91 -33.35
C SER A 64 -42.86 -3.05 -33.18
N LEU A 65 -43.62 -2.10 -33.72
CA LEU A 65 -45.08 -2.19 -33.84
C LEU A 65 -45.50 -3.46 -34.62
N SER A 66 -44.65 -3.92 -35.54
CA SER A 66 -44.89 -5.12 -36.33
C SER A 66 -44.62 -6.43 -35.58
N SER A 67 -44.03 -6.36 -34.39
CA SER A 67 -43.66 -7.51 -33.57
C SER A 67 -44.89 -8.33 -33.19
N LYS A 68 -44.71 -9.65 -33.07
CA LYS A 68 -45.77 -10.55 -32.63
C LYS A 68 -46.32 -10.13 -31.26
N PHE A 69 -45.44 -9.77 -30.33
CA PHE A 69 -45.82 -9.35 -28.99
C PHE A 69 -46.78 -8.14 -28.98
N ILE A 70 -46.52 -7.12 -29.81
CA ILE A 70 -47.40 -5.95 -29.92
C ILE A 70 -48.71 -6.30 -30.65
N LYS A 71 -48.65 -7.11 -31.72
CA LYS A 71 -49.86 -7.56 -32.44
C LYS A 71 -50.82 -8.34 -31.56
N ASP A 72 -50.29 -9.16 -30.65
CA ASP A 72 -51.11 -9.94 -29.71
C ASP A 72 -51.75 -9.03 -28.64
N LEU A 73 -51.10 -7.91 -28.28
CA LEU A 73 -51.61 -6.95 -27.29
C LEU A 73 -52.59 -5.91 -27.85
N ALA A 74 -52.40 -5.52 -29.10
CA ALA A 74 -53.19 -4.48 -29.77
C ALA A 74 -53.45 -4.90 -31.24
N PRO A 75 -54.37 -5.85 -31.48
CA PRO A 75 -54.58 -6.42 -32.81
C PRO A 75 -55.23 -5.47 -33.81
N SER A 76 -55.90 -4.40 -33.33
CA SER A 76 -56.52 -3.37 -34.16
C SER A 76 -55.86 -1.98 -34.03
N THR A 77 -56.08 -1.12 -35.03
CA THR A 77 -55.62 0.27 -35.02
C THR A 77 -56.22 1.07 -33.86
N TYR A 78 -57.48 0.80 -33.49
CA TYR A 78 -58.14 1.44 -32.36
C TYR A 78 -57.50 1.05 -31.02
N GLU A 79 -57.21 -0.24 -30.83
CA GLU A 79 -56.52 -0.73 -29.63
C GLU A 79 -55.09 -0.22 -29.55
N THR A 80 -54.40 -0.10 -30.69
CA THR A 80 -53.07 0.51 -30.77
C THR A 80 -53.09 1.97 -30.29
N SER A 81 -54.08 2.76 -30.74
CA SER A 81 -54.22 4.15 -30.27
C SER A 81 -54.51 4.24 -28.76
N GLN A 82 -55.36 3.37 -28.22
CA GLN A 82 -55.61 3.31 -26.78
C GLN A 82 -54.38 2.85 -26.00
N PHE A 83 -53.64 1.89 -26.55
CA PHE A 83 -52.42 1.35 -25.98
C PHE A 83 -51.33 2.43 -25.86
N LEU A 84 -51.09 3.23 -26.91
CA LEU A 84 -50.14 4.34 -26.89
C LEU A 84 -50.54 5.41 -25.86
N GLN A 85 -51.83 5.75 -25.77
CA GLN A 85 -52.32 6.69 -24.75
C GLN A 85 -52.15 6.17 -23.31
N LYS A 86 -52.32 4.86 -23.10
CA LYS A 86 -52.19 4.23 -21.77
C LYS A 86 -50.73 4.12 -21.33
N THR A 87 -49.82 3.81 -22.25
CA THR A 87 -48.40 3.56 -21.95
C THR A 87 -47.55 4.84 -21.99
N GLY A 88 -47.96 5.85 -22.77
CA GLY A 88 -47.16 7.03 -23.03
C GLY A 88 -46.08 6.82 -24.10
N LEU A 89 -46.13 5.68 -24.80
CA LEU A 89 -45.24 5.38 -25.93
C LEU A 89 -45.64 6.19 -27.17
N ILE A 90 -44.65 6.48 -28.00
CA ILE A 90 -44.84 7.08 -29.32
C ILE A 90 -44.41 6.08 -30.40
N GLU A 91 -45.12 6.10 -31.53
CA GLU A 91 -44.75 5.37 -32.73
C GLU A 91 -43.88 6.26 -33.62
N GLN A 92 -42.73 5.74 -34.05
CA GLN A 92 -41.87 6.38 -35.02
C GLN A 92 -41.20 5.32 -35.90
N GLU A 93 -41.29 5.46 -37.23
CA GLU A 93 -40.66 4.56 -38.21
C GLU A 93 -40.99 3.07 -37.99
N GLY A 94 -42.18 2.77 -37.44
CA GLY A 94 -42.62 1.41 -37.16
C GLY A 94 -42.10 0.81 -35.84
N ASP A 95 -41.42 1.60 -35.02
CA ASP A 95 -41.00 1.23 -33.66
C ASP A 95 -41.75 2.04 -32.60
N LEU A 96 -42.02 1.41 -31.47
CA LEU A 96 -42.61 1.99 -30.26
C LEU A 96 -41.51 2.24 -29.22
N GLN A 97 -41.40 3.48 -28.76
CA GLN A 97 -40.37 3.95 -27.83
C GLN A 97 -40.84 5.21 -27.09
N TYR A 98 -40.10 5.66 -26.07
CA TYR A 98 -40.38 6.93 -25.39
C TYR A 98 -39.68 8.14 -26.03
N HIS A 99 -38.54 7.89 -26.69
CA HIS A 99 -37.67 8.93 -27.25
C HIS A 99 -37.31 8.62 -28.69
N THR A 100 -37.14 9.67 -29.50
CA THR A 100 -36.76 9.56 -30.91
C THR A 100 -35.23 9.48 -31.07
N LEU A 101 -34.72 8.75 -32.06
CA LEU A 101 -33.27 8.68 -32.35
C LEU A 101 -32.66 10.05 -32.74
N ILE A 102 -33.49 10.97 -33.24
CA ILE A 102 -33.07 12.30 -33.72
C ILE A 102 -32.96 13.31 -32.56
N SER A 103 -33.64 13.06 -31.45
CA SER A 103 -33.65 13.92 -30.26
C SER A 103 -33.58 13.05 -28.99
N PRO A 104 -32.39 12.52 -28.64
CA PRO A 104 -32.22 11.69 -27.45
C PRO A 104 -32.44 12.50 -26.16
N PRO A 105 -32.78 11.84 -25.04
CA PRO A 105 -32.95 12.52 -23.77
C PRO A 105 -31.64 13.15 -23.30
N SER A 106 -31.76 14.24 -22.55
CA SER A 106 -30.59 14.92 -22.01
C SER A 106 -29.95 14.08 -20.90
N ARG A 107 -28.63 13.95 -20.98
CA ARG A 107 -27.81 13.29 -19.95
C ARG A 107 -27.41 14.23 -18.81
N THR A 108 -27.85 15.49 -18.86
CA THR A 108 -27.51 16.53 -17.89
C THR A 108 -28.76 17.22 -17.36
N LEU A 109 -28.78 17.45 -16.06
CA LEU A 109 -29.76 18.27 -15.35
C LEU A 109 -28.98 19.44 -14.73
N PRO A 110 -28.92 20.59 -15.40
CA PRO A 110 -28.06 21.69 -14.98
C PRO A 110 -28.57 22.39 -13.71
N ALA A 111 -27.69 23.14 -13.05
CA ALA A 111 -27.95 23.76 -11.74
C ALA A 111 -29.15 24.74 -11.73
N ASP A 112 -29.34 25.48 -12.82
CA ASP A 112 -30.44 26.42 -13.03
C ASP A 112 -31.81 25.73 -12.95
N LEU A 113 -31.90 24.48 -13.42
CA LEU A 113 -33.14 23.70 -13.32
C LEU A 113 -33.55 23.52 -11.85
N PHE A 114 -32.60 23.23 -10.96
CA PHE A 114 -32.88 23.00 -9.55
C PHE A 114 -33.15 24.27 -8.75
N ALA A 115 -32.80 25.45 -9.27
CA ALA A 115 -32.93 26.73 -8.58
C ALA A 115 -34.39 27.09 -8.23
N GLU A 116 -35.36 26.53 -8.96
CA GLU A 116 -36.79 26.74 -8.69
C GLU A 116 -37.29 26.02 -7.42
N ILE A 117 -36.62 24.95 -6.99
CA ILE A 117 -37.04 24.15 -5.83
C ILE A 117 -36.52 24.81 -4.55
N ARG A 118 -37.41 25.50 -3.81
CA ARG A 118 -37.04 26.25 -2.60
C ARG A 118 -36.89 25.34 -1.36
N SER A 119 -37.63 24.24 -1.33
CA SER A 119 -37.66 23.31 -0.22
C SER A 119 -36.45 22.38 -0.27
N ARG A 120 -35.53 22.58 0.68
CA ARG A 120 -34.37 21.69 0.88
C ARG A 120 -34.80 20.22 1.01
N LYS A 121 -35.93 19.95 1.68
CA LYS A 121 -36.46 18.60 1.85
C LYS A 121 -36.85 17.96 0.52
N ILE A 122 -37.49 18.70 -0.39
CA ILE A 122 -37.93 18.17 -1.69
C ILE A 122 -36.73 17.96 -2.61
N VAL A 123 -35.84 18.94 -2.74
CA VAL A 123 -34.65 18.80 -3.59
C VAL A 123 -33.72 17.68 -3.09
N SER A 124 -33.48 17.56 -1.78
CA SER A 124 -32.69 16.45 -1.24
C SER A 124 -33.34 15.10 -1.50
N ARG A 125 -34.68 14.99 -1.38
CA ARG A 125 -35.41 13.76 -1.71
C ARG A 125 -35.30 13.40 -3.20
N LEU A 126 -35.40 14.39 -4.08
CA LEU A 126 -35.24 14.23 -5.52
C LEU A 126 -33.82 13.78 -5.89
N VAL A 127 -32.79 14.47 -5.38
CA VAL A 127 -31.40 14.12 -5.65
C VAL A 127 -31.05 12.74 -5.12
N LEU A 128 -31.50 12.38 -3.90
CA LEU A 128 -31.32 11.01 -3.38
C LEU A 128 -32.03 9.95 -4.23
N HIS A 129 -33.17 10.28 -4.81
CA HIS A 129 -33.90 9.38 -5.71
C HIS A 129 -33.14 9.20 -7.04
N LEU A 130 -32.77 10.29 -7.70
CA LEU A 130 -32.03 10.25 -8.97
C LEU A 130 -30.65 9.58 -8.80
N THR A 131 -29.92 9.92 -7.75
CA THR A 131 -28.60 9.31 -7.48
C THR A 131 -28.71 7.84 -7.07
N SER A 132 -29.87 7.37 -6.58
CA SER A 132 -30.12 5.94 -6.39
C SER A 132 -30.28 5.17 -7.70
N HIS A 133 -30.66 5.84 -8.79
CA HIS A 133 -30.74 5.24 -10.11
C HIS A 133 -29.42 5.29 -10.88
N GLY A 134 -28.42 6.05 -10.41
CA GLY A 134 -27.10 6.14 -11.04
C GLY A 134 -26.69 7.54 -11.50
N TRP A 135 -27.52 8.56 -11.32
CA TRP A 135 -27.11 9.96 -11.54
C TRP A 135 -26.01 10.37 -10.56
N THR A 136 -25.08 11.22 -11.00
CA THR A 136 -23.99 11.75 -10.18
C THR A 136 -23.98 13.27 -10.21
N GLY A 137 -23.28 13.91 -9.27
CA GLY A 137 -23.03 15.36 -9.36
C GLY A 137 -22.17 15.69 -10.59
N ASP A 138 -22.45 16.82 -11.24
CA ASP A 138 -21.68 17.32 -12.39
C ASP A 138 -20.49 18.21 -11.99
N GLY A 139 -20.34 18.52 -10.68
CA GLY A 139 -19.34 19.44 -10.15
C GLY A 139 -19.70 20.93 -10.26
N HIS A 140 -20.86 21.25 -10.83
CA HIS A 140 -21.30 22.61 -11.15
C HIS A 140 -22.70 22.93 -10.60
N GLY A 141 -23.17 22.20 -9.58
CA GLY A 141 -24.49 22.43 -8.98
C GLY A 141 -25.63 21.65 -9.64
N GLY A 142 -25.36 20.78 -10.61
CA GLY A 142 -26.34 19.96 -11.31
C GLY A 142 -26.09 18.46 -11.14
N LEU A 143 -26.77 17.66 -11.96
CA LEU A 143 -26.60 16.20 -12.05
C LEU A 143 -26.29 15.76 -13.48
N ILE A 144 -25.53 14.68 -13.61
CA ILE A 144 -25.14 14.06 -14.88
C ILE A 144 -25.34 12.55 -14.84
N TRP A 145 -25.74 11.98 -15.97
CA TRP A 145 -25.67 10.55 -16.23
C TRP A 145 -24.30 10.20 -16.81
N ALA A 146 -23.38 9.78 -15.95
CA ALA A 146 -21.99 9.51 -16.32
C ALA A 146 -21.75 8.12 -16.95
N HIS A 147 -22.77 7.25 -16.99
CA HIS A 147 -22.64 5.91 -17.57
C HIS A 147 -22.65 6.00 -19.11
N ALA A 148 -21.85 5.17 -19.77
CA ALA A 148 -21.81 5.12 -21.24
C ALA A 148 -23.11 4.60 -21.87
N SER A 149 -23.81 3.74 -21.13
CA SER A 149 -25.09 3.08 -21.43
C SER A 149 -26.31 4.01 -21.41
N TYR A 150 -27.46 3.46 -21.81
CA TYR A 150 -28.78 4.08 -21.79
C TYR A 150 -29.11 4.84 -20.50
N VAL A 151 -29.73 6.00 -20.63
CA VAL A 151 -30.33 6.73 -19.52
C VAL A 151 -31.61 6.03 -19.09
N GLU A 152 -31.62 5.54 -17.85
CA GLU A 152 -32.76 4.84 -17.26
C GLU A 152 -33.11 5.46 -15.90
N SER A 153 -34.23 6.16 -15.83
CA SER A 153 -34.72 6.76 -14.60
C SER A 153 -36.22 6.97 -14.60
N TYR A 154 -36.80 6.97 -13.40
CA TYR A 154 -38.22 7.13 -13.14
C TYR A 154 -38.41 8.07 -11.95
N LEU A 155 -39.50 8.84 -11.94
CA LEU A 155 -39.98 9.63 -10.80
C LEU A 155 -41.42 9.19 -10.50
N PRO A 156 -41.71 8.74 -9.26
CA PRO A 156 -43.04 8.28 -8.90
C PRO A 156 -44.05 9.43 -8.83
N PRO A 157 -45.35 9.19 -9.06
CA PRO A 157 -46.38 10.23 -9.13
C PRO A 157 -46.37 11.16 -7.91
N LYS A 158 -46.27 10.61 -6.69
CA LYS A 158 -46.22 11.40 -5.46
C LYS A 158 -45.06 12.42 -5.42
N LEU A 159 -43.91 12.08 -6.00
CA LEU A 159 -42.77 12.99 -6.07
C LEU A 159 -43.00 14.05 -7.16
N VAL A 160 -43.54 13.65 -8.31
CA VAL A 160 -43.92 14.56 -9.40
C VAL A 160 -44.98 15.57 -8.93
N ASP A 161 -46.00 15.13 -8.19
CA ASP A 161 -47.05 16.00 -7.65
C ASP A 161 -46.47 17.02 -6.66
N SER A 162 -45.55 16.57 -5.80
CA SER A 162 -44.84 17.46 -4.86
C SER A 162 -44.00 18.50 -5.60
N LEU A 163 -43.35 18.10 -6.69
CA LEU A 163 -42.56 18.99 -7.54
C LEU A 163 -43.46 19.97 -8.31
N ARG A 164 -44.57 19.53 -8.90
CA ARG A 164 -45.51 20.42 -9.61
C ARG A 164 -46.12 21.47 -8.70
N ALA A 165 -46.43 21.10 -7.45
CA ALA A 165 -47.02 22.02 -6.48
C ALA A 165 -46.06 23.15 -6.07
N GLU A 166 -44.74 22.91 -6.09
CA GLU A 166 -43.73 23.87 -5.63
C GLU A 166 -42.96 24.55 -6.77
N ALA A 167 -42.59 23.78 -7.80
CA ALA A 167 -41.71 24.14 -8.90
C ALA A 167 -42.22 23.51 -10.21
N ALA A 168 -43.33 24.04 -10.74
CA ALA A 168 -43.90 23.54 -11.99
C ALA A 168 -42.92 23.67 -13.18
N GLY A 169 -42.12 24.74 -13.23
CA GLY A 169 -41.10 24.96 -14.26
C GLY A 169 -40.00 23.90 -14.24
N PHE A 170 -39.63 23.35 -13.08
CA PHE A 170 -38.74 22.19 -12.98
C PHE A 170 -39.29 20.98 -13.76
N VAL A 171 -40.57 20.67 -13.57
CA VAL A 171 -41.23 19.53 -14.25
C VAL A 171 -41.32 19.78 -15.75
N ASP A 172 -41.66 21.00 -16.17
CA ASP A 172 -41.68 21.37 -17.58
C ASP A 172 -40.28 21.31 -18.20
N GLY A 173 -39.25 21.72 -17.46
CA GLY A 173 -37.84 21.60 -17.84
C GLY A 173 -37.41 20.15 -18.03
N LEU A 174 -37.85 19.22 -17.17
CA LEU A 174 -37.63 17.79 -17.38
C LEU A 174 -38.27 17.29 -18.69
N LEU A 175 -39.49 17.72 -19.00
CA LEU A 175 -40.18 17.35 -20.24
C LEU A 175 -39.42 17.86 -21.48
N VAL A 176 -38.90 19.10 -21.43
CA VAL A 176 -38.04 19.67 -22.48
C VAL A 176 -36.73 18.87 -22.63
N LYS A 177 -36.18 18.36 -21.52
CA LYS A 177 -34.99 17.51 -21.49
C LYS A 177 -35.25 16.05 -21.87
N GLY A 178 -36.45 15.74 -22.36
CA GLY A 178 -36.82 14.44 -22.90
C GLY A 178 -37.49 13.50 -21.90
N TRP A 179 -37.85 13.93 -20.69
CA TRP A 179 -38.66 13.10 -19.81
C TRP A 179 -40.11 12.98 -20.35
N ARG A 180 -40.76 11.86 -20.09
CA ARG A 180 -42.12 11.55 -20.57
C ARG A 180 -43.04 11.14 -19.43
N LEU A 181 -44.34 11.39 -19.60
CA LEU A 181 -45.37 10.92 -18.66
C LEU A 181 -45.52 9.40 -18.76
N ALA A 182 -45.42 8.73 -17.61
CA ALA A 182 -45.60 7.29 -17.49
C ALA A 182 -47.07 6.93 -17.28
N GLY A 183 -47.49 5.82 -17.91
CA GLY A 183 -48.72 5.11 -17.60
C GLY A 183 -48.69 4.38 -16.23
N PRO A 184 -49.73 3.59 -15.91
CA PRO A 184 -49.66 2.65 -14.79
C PRO A 184 -48.64 1.53 -15.08
N GLY A 185 -47.96 1.06 -14.03
CA GLY A 185 -46.90 0.06 -14.17
C GLY A 185 -46.27 -0.34 -12.84
N TYR A 186 -45.07 -0.88 -12.92
CA TYR A 186 -44.23 -1.19 -11.77
C TYR A 186 -42.98 -0.32 -11.84
N SER A 187 -42.57 0.26 -10.72
CA SER A 187 -41.33 1.02 -10.60
C SER A 187 -40.45 0.46 -9.52
N MET A 188 -39.14 0.55 -9.71
CA MET A 188 -38.19 0.18 -8.66
C MET A 188 -38.21 1.22 -7.54
N HIS A 189 -38.31 0.75 -6.30
CA HIS A 189 -38.27 1.66 -5.16
C HIS A 189 -36.83 2.13 -4.89
N SER A 190 -36.69 3.37 -4.43
CA SER A 190 -35.37 4.00 -4.13
C SER A 190 -34.92 3.88 -2.66
N ARG A 191 -35.74 3.27 -1.80
CA ARG A 191 -35.45 3.10 -0.37
C ARG A 191 -34.49 1.94 -0.14
N GLY A 192 -33.47 2.13 0.70
CA GLY A 192 -32.52 1.06 1.05
C GLY A 192 -31.67 0.52 -0.10
N VAL A 193 -31.64 1.18 -1.26
CA VAL A 193 -30.86 0.75 -2.43
C VAL A 193 -29.74 1.75 -2.75
N SER A 194 -28.66 1.25 -3.35
CA SER A 194 -27.53 2.05 -3.83
C SER A 194 -26.87 1.39 -5.05
N PRO A 195 -26.54 2.16 -6.11
CA PRO A 195 -25.81 1.63 -7.26
C PRO A 195 -24.32 1.38 -6.92
N TYR A 196 -23.90 1.76 -5.72
CA TYR A 196 -22.53 1.59 -5.24
C TYR A 196 -22.36 0.39 -4.31
N LEU A 197 -23.43 -0.34 -3.98
CA LEU A 197 -23.34 -1.47 -3.05
C LEU A 197 -22.61 -2.65 -3.72
N PRO A 198 -21.46 -3.09 -3.17
CA PRO A 198 -20.72 -4.21 -3.73
C PRO A 198 -21.29 -5.54 -3.24
N ILE A 199 -21.80 -6.36 -4.18
CA ILE A 199 -22.38 -7.67 -3.87
C ILE A 199 -21.62 -8.84 -4.52
N THR A 200 -20.58 -8.55 -5.31
CA THR A 200 -19.70 -9.55 -5.95
C THR A 200 -18.30 -9.50 -5.31
N PRO A 201 -17.52 -10.61 -5.31
CA PRO A 201 -16.16 -10.62 -4.79
C PRO A 201 -15.29 -9.47 -5.29
N GLU A 202 -15.24 -9.27 -6.62
CA GLU A 202 -14.46 -8.19 -7.24
C GLU A 202 -14.89 -6.79 -6.73
N ALA A 203 -16.20 -6.53 -6.68
CA ALA A 203 -16.72 -5.26 -6.21
C ALA A 203 -16.42 -5.03 -4.72
N ILE A 204 -16.51 -6.09 -3.90
CA ILE A 204 -16.22 -6.06 -2.47
C ILE A 204 -14.75 -5.74 -2.24
N VAL A 205 -13.85 -6.42 -2.95
CA VAL A 205 -12.41 -6.17 -2.89
C VAL A 205 -12.11 -4.73 -3.28
N LYS A 206 -12.66 -4.25 -4.40
CA LYS A 206 -12.42 -2.89 -4.91
C LYS A 206 -12.87 -1.81 -3.94
N GLU A 207 -14.09 -1.90 -3.41
CA GLU A 207 -14.63 -0.90 -2.48
C GLU A 207 -13.91 -0.95 -1.13
N SER A 208 -13.55 -2.14 -0.64
CA SER A 208 -12.82 -2.30 0.62
C SER A 208 -11.38 -1.80 0.52
N ALA A 209 -10.68 -2.07 -0.59
CA ALA A 209 -9.35 -1.52 -0.84
C ALA A 209 -9.38 0.01 -0.95
N ALA A 210 -10.40 0.56 -1.63
CA ALA A 210 -10.61 2.02 -1.68
C ALA A 210 -10.88 2.60 -0.28
N ALA A 211 -11.68 1.94 0.56
CA ALA A 211 -11.91 2.36 1.93
C ALA A 211 -10.63 2.35 2.80
N ALA A 212 -9.80 1.32 2.67
CA ALA A 212 -8.49 1.26 3.33
C ALA A 212 -7.57 2.40 2.86
N ALA A 213 -7.52 2.66 1.55
CA ALA A 213 -6.77 3.78 0.97
C ALA A 213 -7.26 5.15 1.46
N GLU A 214 -8.53 5.26 1.90
CA GLU A 214 -9.11 6.48 2.49
C GLU A 214 -8.92 6.58 4.02
N GLY A 215 -8.46 5.53 4.70
CA GLY A 215 -8.08 5.58 6.12
C GLY A 215 -8.76 4.57 7.02
N ALA A 216 -9.49 3.60 6.45
CA ALA A 216 -10.02 2.50 7.23
C ALA A 216 -8.87 1.57 7.68
N ALA A 217 -8.81 1.30 8.99
CA ALA A 217 -7.90 0.33 9.58
C ALA A 217 -8.49 -1.09 9.56
N ILE A 218 -9.82 -1.19 9.67
CA ILE A 218 -10.57 -2.44 9.78
C ILE A 218 -11.59 -2.52 8.64
N LEU A 219 -11.72 -3.68 8.02
CA LEU A 219 -12.69 -3.98 6.96
C LEU A 219 -13.70 -5.01 7.46
N HIS A 220 -14.92 -4.58 7.77
CA HIS A 220 -16.03 -5.43 8.21
C HIS A 220 -16.82 -5.95 7.02
N LEU A 221 -16.72 -7.25 6.74
CA LEU A 221 -17.19 -7.85 5.49
C LEU A 221 -18.39 -8.77 5.69
N HIS A 222 -19.32 -8.66 4.74
CA HIS A 222 -20.42 -9.58 4.50
C HIS A 222 -20.34 -10.09 3.06
N THR A 223 -20.99 -11.22 2.78
CA THR A 223 -21.26 -11.72 1.42
C THR A 223 -22.78 -11.81 1.21
N ARG A 224 -23.19 -11.93 -0.06
CA ARG A 224 -24.61 -11.94 -0.45
C ARG A 224 -24.93 -13.18 -1.27
N GLU A 225 -26.09 -13.76 -1.01
CA GLU A 225 -26.65 -14.81 -1.85
C GLU A 225 -26.99 -14.24 -3.23
N ARG A 226 -26.55 -14.95 -4.27
CA ARG A 226 -26.78 -14.60 -5.68
C ARG A 226 -27.31 -15.78 -6.50
N SER A 227 -27.40 -16.99 -5.94
CA SER A 227 -27.89 -18.17 -6.66
C SER A 227 -29.39 -18.13 -6.97
N ASP A 228 -30.15 -17.24 -6.30
CA ASP A 228 -31.57 -17.00 -6.58
C ASP A 228 -31.80 -15.90 -7.62
N GLU A 229 -30.74 -15.33 -8.20
CA GLU A 229 -30.84 -14.33 -9.26
C GLU A 229 -31.38 -14.97 -10.55
N SER A 230 -32.44 -14.36 -11.07
CA SER A 230 -33.08 -14.73 -12.33
C SER A 230 -32.97 -13.57 -13.31
N LYS A 231 -32.45 -13.86 -14.51
CA LYS A 231 -32.38 -12.90 -15.61
C LYS A 231 -33.65 -13.00 -16.46
N TRP A 232 -34.28 -11.86 -16.74
CA TRP A 232 -35.49 -11.77 -17.54
C TRP A 232 -35.22 -10.94 -18.79
N ASP A 233 -35.20 -11.61 -19.94
CA ASP A 233 -35.16 -10.93 -21.23
C ASP A 233 -36.55 -10.37 -21.55
N LEU A 234 -36.60 -9.08 -21.87
CA LEU A 234 -37.85 -8.36 -22.08
C LEU A 234 -38.09 -8.16 -23.58
N PRO A 235 -39.24 -8.59 -24.15
CA PRO A 235 -39.53 -8.40 -25.58
C PRO A 235 -39.47 -6.94 -26.04
N TRP A 236 -39.61 -5.99 -25.12
CA TRP A 236 -39.70 -4.55 -25.38
C TRP A 236 -38.49 -3.74 -24.90
N SER A 237 -37.42 -4.39 -24.45
CA SER A 237 -36.21 -3.69 -24.01
C SER A 237 -34.97 -4.41 -24.53
N ASN A 238 -34.00 -3.64 -24.99
CA ASN A 238 -32.69 -4.16 -25.40
C ASN A 238 -31.82 -4.57 -24.20
N VAL A 239 -32.29 -4.29 -22.98
CA VAL A 239 -31.61 -4.61 -21.72
C VAL A 239 -32.53 -5.49 -20.87
N PRO A 240 -32.04 -6.63 -20.37
CA PRO A 240 -32.78 -7.51 -19.46
C PRO A 240 -32.86 -6.89 -18.06
N ILE A 241 -33.73 -7.42 -17.20
CA ILE A 241 -33.71 -7.13 -15.76
C ILE A 241 -33.21 -8.34 -14.97
N VAL A 242 -32.56 -8.10 -13.84
CA VAL A 242 -32.14 -9.17 -12.92
C VAL A 242 -32.93 -9.06 -11.62
N MET A 243 -33.54 -10.16 -11.21
CA MET A 243 -34.33 -10.25 -9.99
C MET A 243 -33.78 -11.32 -9.05
N GLY A 244 -33.42 -10.93 -7.84
CA GLY A 244 -32.97 -11.83 -6.76
C GLY A 244 -33.15 -11.19 -5.38
N SER A 245 -33.02 -11.98 -4.32
CA SER A 245 -33.20 -11.48 -2.96
C SER A 245 -32.02 -10.62 -2.48
N GLN A 246 -30.80 -10.90 -2.99
CA GLN A 246 -29.53 -10.39 -2.49
C GLN A 246 -29.41 -10.55 -0.96
N ALA A 247 -29.92 -11.67 -0.44
CA ALA A 247 -29.99 -11.92 0.99
C ALA A 247 -28.59 -11.96 1.61
N ASN A 248 -28.48 -11.50 2.85
CA ASN A 248 -27.28 -11.71 3.64
C ASN A 248 -27.04 -13.22 3.83
N LYS A 249 -25.90 -13.70 3.37
CA LYS A 249 -25.51 -15.09 3.54
C LYS A 249 -23.99 -15.19 3.52
N ILE A 250 -23.44 -16.01 4.39
CA ILE A 250 -22.04 -16.38 4.32
C ILE A 250 -21.90 -17.35 3.13
N VAL A 251 -21.29 -16.85 2.07
CA VAL A 251 -20.89 -17.62 0.87
C VAL A 251 -19.39 -17.89 0.99
N PRO A 252 -18.97 -19.11 1.43
CA PRO A 252 -17.54 -19.41 1.62
C PRO A 252 -16.71 -19.20 0.36
N GLU A 253 -17.25 -19.51 -0.81
CA GLU A 253 -16.58 -19.39 -2.10
C GLU A 253 -16.22 -17.93 -2.41
N ASP A 254 -17.12 -16.98 -2.12
CA ASP A 254 -16.84 -15.56 -2.26
C ASP A 254 -15.67 -15.14 -1.35
N TYR A 255 -15.57 -15.70 -0.13
CA TYR A 255 -14.44 -15.42 0.78
C TYR A 255 -13.10 -16.01 0.30
N GLU A 256 -13.12 -17.13 -0.43
CA GLU A 256 -11.92 -17.71 -1.07
C GLU A 256 -11.32 -16.76 -2.12
N GLU A 257 -12.14 -15.88 -2.71
CA GLU A 257 -11.67 -14.84 -3.63
C GLU A 257 -11.32 -13.53 -2.90
N ILE A 258 -12.22 -13.08 -2.00
CA ILE A 258 -12.11 -11.77 -1.33
C ILE A 258 -10.89 -11.72 -0.41
N ALA A 259 -10.71 -12.72 0.46
CA ALA A 259 -9.67 -12.66 1.48
C ALA A 259 -8.27 -12.65 0.85
N PRO A 260 -7.94 -13.49 -0.15
CA PRO A 260 -6.66 -13.41 -0.84
C PRO A 260 -6.39 -12.12 -1.57
N ALA A 261 -7.39 -11.59 -2.28
CA ALA A 261 -7.23 -10.34 -3.01
C ALA A 261 -6.96 -9.16 -2.05
N LEU A 262 -7.68 -9.08 -0.93
CA LEU A 262 -7.47 -8.02 0.08
C LEU A 262 -6.13 -8.13 0.81
N ARG A 263 -5.63 -9.34 1.08
CA ARG A 263 -4.28 -9.52 1.65
C ARG A 263 -3.19 -9.06 0.69
N GLY A 264 -3.38 -9.23 -0.62
CA GLY A 264 -2.46 -8.73 -1.64
C GLY A 264 -2.50 -7.21 -1.81
N LEU A 265 -3.71 -6.62 -1.85
CA LEU A 265 -3.89 -5.18 -2.07
C LEU A 265 -3.64 -4.34 -0.82
N THR A 266 -4.04 -4.85 0.35
CA THR A 266 -4.03 -4.12 1.62
C THR A 266 -3.52 -5.01 2.77
N PRO A 267 -2.25 -5.43 2.73
CA PRO A 267 -1.69 -6.43 3.67
C PRO A 267 -1.76 -6.02 5.15
N MET A 268 -1.79 -4.71 5.44
CA MET A 268 -1.86 -4.20 6.81
C MET A 268 -3.29 -4.11 7.35
N SER A 269 -4.31 -4.05 6.50
CA SER A 269 -5.71 -3.95 6.93
C SER A 269 -6.09 -5.13 7.82
N ILE A 270 -6.93 -4.87 8.81
CA ILE A 270 -7.49 -5.88 9.71
C ILE A 270 -8.80 -6.37 9.09
N LEU A 271 -8.90 -7.67 8.81
CA LEU A 271 -10.12 -8.25 8.25
C LEU A 271 -11.05 -8.68 9.38
N ASN A 272 -12.29 -8.20 9.34
CA ASN A 272 -13.35 -8.54 10.28
C ASN A 272 -14.51 -9.19 9.54
N PHE A 273 -14.70 -10.50 9.72
CA PHE A 273 -15.72 -11.22 8.98
C PHE A 273 -17.00 -11.35 9.79
N SER A 274 -18.12 -10.98 9.15
CA SER A 274 -19.43 -11.16 9.78
C SER A 274 -19.77 -12.64 9.91
N THR A 275 -20.31 -13.00 11.07
CA THR A 275 -20.88 -14.32 11.41
C THR A 275 -22.41 -14.22 11.52
N SER A 276 -23.00 -13.09 11.10
CA SER A 276 -24.42 -12.84 11.21
C SER A 276 -25.23 -13.70 10.25
N MET A 277 -26.31 -14.29 10.75
CA MET A 277 -27.32 -15.00 9.97
C MET A 277 -28.61 -14.17 9.82
N ARG A 278 -28.55 -12.84 9.94
CA ARG A 278 -29.74 -11.99 9.75
C ARG A 278 -30.39 -12.29 8.40
N GLY A 279 -31.62 -12.80 8.41
CA GLY A 279 -32.36 -13.21 7.22
C GLY A 279 -32.31 -14.72 6.89
N GLY A 280 -31.49 -15.50 7.60
CA GLY A 280 -31.43 -16.97 7.55
C GLY A 280 -32.37 -17.65 8.55
N LYS A 281 -32.42 -18.99 8.52
CA LYS A 281 -33.35 -19.79 9.36
C LYS A 281 -32.68 -20.62 10.46
N ASP A 282 -31.40 -20.96 10.33
CA ASP A 282 -30.68 -21.82 11.28
C ASP A 282 -29.55 -21.04 11.97
N SER A 283 -29.74 -20.78 13.27
CA SER A 283 -28.82 -19.97 14.09
C SER A 283 -27.56 -20.72 14.51
N ASP A 284 -27.60 -22.06 14.52
CA ASP A 284 -26.50 -22.92 14.96
C ASP A 284 -25.68 -23.50 13.79
N ASP A 285 -26.06 -23.17 12.55
CA ASP A 285 -25.44 -23.66 11.32
C ASP A 285 -23.90 -23.47 11.33
N PRO A 286 -23.12 -24.54 11.14
CA PRO A 286 -21.65 -24.48 11.03
C PRO A 286 -21.13 -23.50 9.96
N ILE A 287 -21.94 -23.12 8.98
CA ILE A 287 -21.59 -22.13 7.96
C ILE A 287 -21.14 -20.81 8.58
N ARG A 288 -21.66 -20.45 9.78
CA ARG A 288 -21.33 -19.21 10.52
C ARG A 288 -19.86 -19.05 10.88
N ARG A 289 -19.09 -20.13 10.79
CA ARG A 289 -17.66 -20.21 11.11
C ARG A 289 -16.82 -20.87 10.00
N ALA A 290 -17.42 -21.24 8.87
CA ALA A 290 -16.73 -21.95 7.78
C ALA A 290 -15.68 -21.08 7.07
N HIS A 291 -15.90 -19.76 7.03
CA HIS A 291 -14.99 -18.76 6.47
C HIS A 291 -13.94 -18.25 7.48
N LEU A 292 -13.97 -18.71 8.73
CA LEU A 292 -13.00 -18.33 9.77
C LEU A 292 -11.80 -19.27 9.78
N LYS A 293 -11.12 -19.35 8.64
CA LYS A 293 -9.97 -20.23 8.41
C LYS A 293 -8.87 -19.50 7.66
N ALA A 294 -7.68 -20.09 7.63
CA ALA A 294 -6.65 -19.68 6.68
C ALA A 294 -7.09 -20.09 5.26
N PHE A 295 -7.08 -19.13 4.33
CA PHE A 295 -7.46 -19.34 2.93
C PHE A 295 -6.31 -19.90 2.08
N LYS A 296 -5.07 -19.77 2.57
CA LYS A 296 -3.86 -20.28 1.90
C LYS A 296 -2.87 -20.89 2.89
N PRO A 297 -2.04 -21.85 2.46
CA PRO A 297 -1.02 -22.44 3.30
C PRO A 297 -0.07 -21.38 3.86
N GLY A 298 0.13 -21.42 5.17
CA GLY A 298 1.00 -20.47 5.85
C GLY A 298 0.49 -19.04 5.84
N TRP A 299 -0.80 -18.79 5.60
CA TRP A 299 -1.47 -17.50 5.86
C TRP A 299 -2.23 -17.54 7.19
N GLN A 300 -2.48 -16.37 7.76
CA GLN A 300 -3.40 -16.22 8.90
C GLN A 300 -4.85 -16.18 8.40
N ALA A 301 -5.79 -16.64 9.23
CA ALA A 301 -7.22 -16.39 9.03
C ALA A 301 -7.54 -14.88 9.07
N ALA A 302 -8.82 -14.52 8.97
CA ALA A 302 -9.24 -13.16 9.32
C ALA A 302 -8.85 -12.86 10.78
N GLU A 303 -8.40 -11.64 11.07
CA GLU A 303 -8.02 -11.29 12.45
C GLU A 303 -9.22 -11.24 13.38
N MET A 304 -10.38 -10.87 12.84
CA MET A 304 -11.58 -10.60 13.62
C MET A 304 -12.80 -11.27 13.02
N CYS A 305 -13.78 -11.53 13.87
CA CYS A 305 -15.13 -11.87 13.45
C CYS A 305 -16.17 -11.20 14.36
N SER A 306 -17.37 -10.96 13.85
CA SER A 306 -18.48 -10.49 14.69
C SER A 306 -18.96 -11.60 15.64
N MET A 307 -19.48 -11.23 16.80
CA MET A 307 -20.12 -12.15 17.74
C MET A 307 -21.12 -11.38 18.62
N SER A 308 -22.25 -12.00 18.95
CA SER A 308 -23.22 -11.44 19.90
C SER A 308 -23.57 -12.51 20.94
N PRO A 309 -23.21 -12.33 22.23
CA PRO A 309 -23.46 -13.34 23.28
C PRO A 309 -24.92 -13.41 23.77
N ALA A 310 -25.89 -12.95 22.97
CA ALA A 310 -27.31 -13.10 23.21
C ALA A 310 -28.10 -13.02 21.88
N GLU A 311 -29.42 -13.19 21.95
CA GLU A 311 -30.32 -13.04 20.80
C GLU A 311 -30.27 -11.60 20.25
N VAL A 312 -30.32 -11.46 18.92
CA VAL A 312 -30.46 -10.16 18.24
C VAL A 312 -31.86 -10.09 17.65
N LEU A 313 -32.71 -9.20 18.18
CA LEU A 313 -34.10 -9.04 17.77
C LEU A 313 -34.39 -7.62 17.29
N PHE A 314 -34.43 -7.42 15.97
CA PHE A 314 -34.73 -6.11 15.40
C PHE A 314 -36.22 -5.81 15.51
N GLN A 315 -36.58 -4.59 15.95
CA GLN A 315 -38.00 -4.20 16.03
C GLN A 315 -38.68 -4.13 14.65
N ASN A 316 -37.92 -3.83 13.60
CA ASN A 316 -38.40 -3.81 12.22
C ASN A 316 -38.52 -5.21 11.58
N GLY A 317 -38.36 -6.27 12.37
CA GLY A 317 -38.44 -7.66 11.93
C GLY A 317 -37.10 -8.26 11.49
N GLY A 318 -37.03 -9.58 11.60
CA GLY A 318 -35.78 -10.36 11.47
C GLY A 318 -35.00 -10.41 12.79
N GLY A 319 -33.83 -11.01 12.74
CA GLY A 319 -33.03 -11.32 13.92
C GLY A 319 -32.30 -12.63 13.74
N TYR A 320 -31.61 -13.06 14.79
CA TYR A 320 -31.01 -14.40 14.88
C TYR A 320 -30.68 -14.70 16.34
N GLU A 321 -30.74 -15.98 16.69
CA GLU A 321 -30.34 -16.46 18.01
C GLU A 321 -28.83 -16.72 18.04
N ASN A 322 -28.25 -16.69 19.23
CA ASN A 322 -26.87 -17.12 19.47
C ASN A 322 -26.91 -18.04 20.69
N THR A 323 -27.16 -19.32 20.44
CA THR A 323 -27.33 -20.30 21.52
C THR A 323 -26.01 -20.47 22.29
N PRO A 324 -26.06 -20.88 23.58
CA PRO A 324 -24.85 -21.16 24.33
C PRO A 324 -23.95 -22.22 23.65
N ALA A 325 -24.54 -23.24 23.02
CA ALA A 325 -23.81 -24.27 22.30
C ALA A 325 -23.05 -23.69 21.10
N PHE A 326 -23.74 -22.89 20.27
CA PHE A 326 -23.10 -22.18 19.16
C PHE A 326 -21.96 -21.28 19.63
N LEU A 327 -22.16 -20.51 20.71
CA LEU A 327 -21.12 -19.60 21.21
C LEU A 327 -19.86 -20.34 21.68
N GLU A 328 -20.00 -21.51 22.30
CA GLU A 328 -18.85 -22.35 22.68
C GLU A 328 -18.10 -22.86 21.45
N GLU A 329 -18.81 -23.38 20.43
CA GLU A 329 -18.19 -23.84 19.18
C GLU A 329 -17.53 -22.70 18.41
N GLN A 330 -18.16 -21.52 18.42
CA GLN A 330 -17.64 -20.32 17.78
C GLN A 330 -16.36 -19.85 18.46
N LEU A 331 -16.31 -19.82 19.80
CA LEU A 331 -15.10 -19.50 20.58
C LEU A 331 -13.99 -20.54 20.37
N ALA A 332 -14.33 -21.83 20.29
CA ALA A 332 -13.37 -22.89 19.99
C ALA A 332 -12.76 -22.73 18.59
N CYS A 333 -13.58 -22.38 17.59
CA CYS A 333 -13.11 -22.06 16.24
C CYS A 333 -12.19 -20.83 16.24
N CYS A 334 -12.58 -19.77 16.98
CA CYS A 334 -11.78 -18.56 17.14
C CYS A 334 -10.41 -18.87 17.74
N LEU A 335 -10.36 -19.65 18.83
CA LEU A 335 -9.11 -20.06 19.47
C LEU A 335 -8.23 -20.90 18.53
N LYS A 336 -8.82 -21.84 17.80
CA LYS A 336 -8.10 -22.71 16.86
C LYS A 336 -7.44 -21.93 15.72
N ASN A 337 -8.11 -20.89 15.22
CA ASN A 337 -7.68 -20.15 14.03
C ASN A 337 -7.05 -18.79 14.35
N ASP A 338 -6.82 -18.47 15.64
CA ASP A 338 -6.33 -17.17 16.12
C ASP A 338 -7.18 -15.99 15.61
N VAL A 339 -8.50 -16.15 15.63
CA VAL A 339 -9.49 -15.13 15.27
C VAL A 339 -10.04 -14.51 16.55
N ARG A 340 -10.12 -13.19 16.63
CA ARG A 340 -10.62 -12.50 17.83
C ARG A 340 -12.05 -12.00 17.63
N PRO A 341 -12.99 -12.36 18.52
CA PRO A 341 -14.36 -11.87 18.41
C PRO A 341 -14.43 -10.37 18.73
N GLU A 342 -15.11 -9.63 17.85
CA GLU A 342 -15.70 -8.32 18.13
C GLU A 342 -17.14 -8.50 18.59
N ILE A 343 -17.44 -8.04 19.80
CA ILE A 343 -18.77 -8.14 20.37
C ILE A 343 -19.66 -7.04 19.77
N GLU A 344 -20.63 -7.44 18.97
CA GLU A 344 -21.65 -6.55 18.40
C GLU A 344 -22.74 -6.32 19.45
N VAL A 345 -22.64 -5.21 20.17
CA VAL A 345 -23.56 -4.81 21.24
C VAL A 345 -24.78 -4.16 20.61
N PHE A 346 -25.75 -4.98 20.20
CA PHE A 346 -27.05 -4.51 19.71
C PHE A 346 -27.95 -3.99 20.83
N SER A 347 -27.91 -4.64 22.00
CA SER A 347 -28.89 -4.44 23.07
C SER A 347 -28.25 -4.42 24.47
N TRP A 348 -29.03 -4.01 25.47
CA TRP A 348 -28.63 -4.06 26.88
C TRP A 348 -28.45 -5.50 27.40
N GLU A 349 -29.20 -6.47 26.88
CA GLU A 349 -29.00 -7.89 27.15
C GLU A 349 -27.61 -8.36 26.72
N ILE A 350 -27.21 -8.05 25.48
CA ILE A 350 -25.87 -8.39 24.99
C ILE A 350 -24.80 -7.75 25.87
N LEU A 351 -24.98 -6.49 26.28
CA LEU A 351 -24.04 -5.83 27.18
C LEU A 351 -23.94 -6.55 28.53
N ARG A 352 -25.07 -6.90 29.15
CA ARG A 352 -25.11 -7.62 30.43
C ARG A 352 -24.45 -8.99 30.33
N GLU A 353 -24.74 -9.75 29.28
CA GLU A 353 -24.10 -11.05 29.04
C GLU A 353 -22.58 -10.90 28.86
N THR A 354 -22.15 -9.90 28.08
CA THR A 354 -20.74 -9.61 27.82
C THR A 354 -19.98 -9.25 29.09
N LEU A 355 -20.54 -8.38 29.93
CA LEU A 355 -19.89 -7.92 31.16
C LEU A 355 -20.00 -8.94 32.32
N GLY A 356 -20.98 -9.85 32.24
CA GLY A 356 -21.24 -10.87 33.25
C GLY A 356 -20.83 -12.28 32.79
N PRO A 357 -21.78 -13.20 32.51
CA PRO A 357 -21.48 -14.62 32.29
C PRO A 357 -20.53 -14.94 31.13
N PHE A 358 -20.49 -14.11 30.08
CA PHE A 358 -19.65 -14.35 28.91
C PHE A 358 -18.21 -13.82 29.08
N ARG A 359 -17.99 -12.90 30.02
CA ARG A 359 -16.72 -12.18 30.20
C ARG A 359 -15.50 -13.09 30.32
N SER A 360 -15.57 -14.09 31.20
CA SER A 360 -14.44 -14.99 31.47
C SER A 360 -14.07 -15.84 30.26
N ARG A 361 -15.05 -16.21 29.44
CA ARG A 361 -14.88 -16.95 28.18
C ARG A 361 -14.27 -16.06 27.11
N LEU A 362 -14.80 -14.85 26.95
CA LEU A 362 -14.26 -13.85 26.02
C LEU A 362 -12.79 -13.54 26.28
N LEU A 363 -12.41 -13.34 27.55
CA LEU A 363 -11.03 -12.99 27.93
C LEU A 363 -10.00 -14.10 27.68
N LYS A 364 -10.43 -15.36 27.52
CA LYS A 364 -9.54 -16.48 27.13
C LYS A 364 -9.11 -16.37 25.67
N VAL A 365 -9.99 -15.89 24.79
CA VAL A 365 -9.75 -15.78 23.35
C VAL A 365 -9.27 -14.38 22.97
N ASN A 366 -9.68 -13.36 23.72
CA ASN A 366 -9.45 -11.95 23.39
C ASN A 366 -8.87 -11.18 24.59
N LYS A 367 -7.54 -11.04 24.64
CA LYS A 367 -6.84 -10.30 25.71
C LYS A 367 -7.19 -8.81 25.76
N THR A 368 -7.58 -8.23 24.62
CA THR A 368 -8.02 -6.83 24.49
C THR A 368 -9.42 -6.83 23.88
N PRO A 369 -10.49 -7.07 24.65
CA PRO A 369 -11.85 -7.23 24.12
C PRO A 369 -12.24 -6.10 23.17
N LEU A 370 -12.87 -6.44 22.06
CA LEU A 370 -13.30 -5.48 21.04
C LEU A 370 -14.82 -5.43 21.07
N LEU A 371 -15.40 -4.24 21.21
CA LEU A 371 -16.85 -4.04 21.28
C LEU A 371 -17.29 -3.01 20.25
N MET A 372 -18.31 -3.34 19.48
CA MET A 372 -19.01 -2.46 18.56
C MET A 372 -20.35 -2.07 19.17
N LEU A 373 -20.55 -0.79 19.49
CA LEU A 373 -21.84 -0.27 19.91
C LEU A 373 -22.72 -0.06 18.67
N VAL A 374 -23.77 -0.88 18.53
CA VAL A 374 -24.74 -0.75 17.44
C VAL A 374 -25.84 0.23 17.86
N ALA A 375 -25.43 1.48 18.08
CA ALA A 375 -26.28 2.52 18.65
C ALA A 375 -27.30 3.07 17.64
N GLY A 376 -28.50 3.41 18.11
CA GLY A 376 -29.56 3.98 17.28
C GLY A 376 -30.30 2.97 16.38
N VAL A 377 -30.06 1.67 16.55
CA VAL A 377 -30.83 0.59 15.94
C VAL A 377 -31.79 0.02 16.96
N ASP A 378 -33.09 0.08 16.68
CA ASP A 378 -34.13 -0.37 17.62
C ASP A 378 -34.08 -1.91 17.80
N GLN A 379 -33.98 -2.36 19.06
CA GLN A 379 -33.96 -3.77 19.47
C GLN A 379 -35.11 -4.12 20.42
N HIS A 380 -35.54 -5.37 20.37
CA HIS A 380 -36.36 -6.00 21.40
C HIS A 380 -35.52 -6.94 22.27
N ARG A 381 -36.04 -7.20 23.48
CA ARG A 381 -35.71 -8.38 24.29
C ARG A 381 -36.98 -9.15 24.57
N ARG A 382 -36.88 -10.47 24.54
CA ARG A 382 -37.98 -11.38 24.89
C ARG A 382 -37.92 -11.69 26.38
N LEU A 383 -39.03 -11.50 27.09
CA LEU A 383 -39.19 -11.95 28.48
C LEU A 383 -39.59 -13.43 28.52
N ASP A 384 -39.52 -14.05 29.71
CA ASP A 384 -39.85 -15.47 29.90
C ASP A 384 -41.31 -15.80 29.52
N ASP A 385 -42.22 -14.82 29.61
CA ASP A 385 -43.62 -14.94 29.20
C ASP A 385 -43.85 -14.70 27.69
N GLY A 386 -42.77 -14.46 26.93
CA GLY A 386 -42.79 -14.18 25.51
C GLY A 386 -43.00 -12.71 25.12
N THR A 387 -43.24 -11.82 26.09
CA THR A 387 -43.46 -10.39 25.85
C THR A 387 -42.18 -9.73 25.31
N LEU A 388 -42.33 -8.86 24.31
CA LEU A 388 -41.24 -8.07 23.75
C LEU A 388 -41.17 -6.69 24.40
N VAL A 389 -39.99 -6.31 24.87
CA VAL A 389 -39.72 -5.00 25.47
C VAL A 389 -38.57 -4.29 24.73
N ASP A 390 -38.55 -2.96 24.74
CA ASP A 390 -37.44 -2.17 24.18
C ASP A 390 -36.15 -2.43 24.98
N ASP A 391 -35.11 -2.89 24.29
CA ASP A 391 -33.80 -3.20 24.87
C ASP A 391 -32.67 -2.47 24.11
N SER A 392 -33.04 -1.43 23.36
CA SER A 392 -32.13 -0.63 22.54
C SER A 392 -31.12 0.16 23.39
N LEU A 393 -29.89 0.33 22.89
CA LEU A 393 -28.87 1.16 23.56
C LEU A 393 -29.30 2.64 23.66
N ILE A 394 -29.92 3.15 22.60
CA ILE A 394 -30.64 4.43 22.62
C ILE A 394 -32.12 4.09 22.54
N PRO A 395 -32.93 4.39 23.57
CA PRO A 395 -34.36 4.09 23.55
C PRO A 395 -35.05 4.68 22.32
N MET A 396 -35.98 3.94 21.70
CA MET A 396 -36.57 4.32 20.40
C MET A 396 -37.17 5.74 20.43
N LYS A 397 -37.90 6.07 21.50
CA LYS A 397 -38.52 7.40 21.65
C LYS A 397 -37.47 8.51 21.57
N ARG A 398 -36.29 8.27 22.17
CA ARG A 398 -35.17 9.21 22.16
C ARG A 398 -34.50 9.25 20.79
N ALA A 399 -34.30 8.11 20.13
CA ALA A 399 -33.75 8.05 18.78
C ALA A 399 -34.60 8.87 17.78
N LYS A 400 -35.93 8.76 17.85
CA LYS A 400 -36.87 9.54 17.01
C LYS A 400 -36.77 11.05 17.27
N GLU A 401 -36.63 11.46 18.53
CA GLU A 401 -36.43 12.86 18.91
C GLU A 401 -35.11 13.41 18.34
N ILE A 402 -34.01 12.67 18.50
CA ILE A 402 -32.69 13.02 17.96
C ILE A 402 -32.77 13.20 16.44
N VAL A 403 -33.39 12.26 15.71
CA VAL A 403 -33.56 12.38 14.25
C VAL A 403 -34.38 13.63 13.88
N SER A 404 -35.44 13.94 14.63
CA SER A 404 -36.24 15.14 14.38
C SER A 404 -35.43 16.44 14.56
N LEU A 405 -34.54 16.47 15.55
CA LEU A 405 -33.65 17.61 15.79
C LEU A 405 -32.62 17.76 14.66
N ILE A 406 -32.01 16.65 14.22
CA ILE A 406 -31.07 16.65 13.08
C ILE A 406 -31.76 17.18 11.81
N GLN A 407 -33.00 16.76 11.57
CA GLN A 407 -33.77 17.18 10.41
C GLN A 407 -34.18 18.66 10.42
N SER A 408 -34.13 19.35 11.57
CA SER A 408 -34.40 20.79 11.61
C SER A 408 -33.30 21.62 10.94
N GLY A 409 -32.08 21.08 10.87
CA GLY A 409 -30.90 21.72 10.29
C GLY A 409 -30.35 22.90 11.08
N LYS A 410 -30.89 23.22 12.27
CA LYS A 410 -30.38 24.29 13.12
C LYS A 410 -29.17 23.81 13.92
N ALA A 411 -28.12 24.64 14.00
CA ALA A 411 -26.92 24.29 14.77
C ALA A 411 -27.22 24.00 16.25
N SER A 412 -28.11 24.78 16.89
CA SER A 412 -28.55 24.56 18.28
C SER A 412 -29.21 23.20 18.48
N ASP A 413 -30.03 22.76 17.51
CA ASP A 413 -30.77 21.50 17.59
C ASP A 413 -29.82 20.32 17.35
N MET A 414 -28.82 20.48 16.46
CA MET A 414 -27.74 19.51 16.28
C MET A 414 -26.91 19.31 17.54
N ASP A 415 -26.60 20.39 18.26
CA ASP A 415 -25.88 20.31 19.54
C ASP A 415 -26.73 19.64 20.61
N PHE A 416 -28.03 19.94 20.67
CA PHE A 416 -28.94 19.27 21.61
C PHE A 416 -29.12 17.79 21.27
N ALA A 417 -29.25 17.44 20.00
CA ALA A 417 -29.29 16.06 19.52
C ALA A 417 -28.03 15.28 19.93
N LEU A 418 -26.85 15.91 19.84
CA LEU A 418 -25.59 15.35 20.31
C LEU A 418 -25.61 15.10 21.82
N GLU A 419 -26.04 16.07 22.63
CA GLU A 419 -26.13 15.90 24.10
C GLU A 419 -27.07 14.74 24.48
N LEU A 420 -28.23 14.63 23.81
CA LEU A 420 -29.16 13.53 24.06
C LEU A 420 -28.56 12.16 23.71
N ALA A 421 -27.84 12.06 22.58
CA ALA A 421 -27.17 10.83 22.18
C ALA A 421 -26.06 10.44 23.16
N VAL A 422 -25.22 11.41 23.56
CA VAL A 422 -24.13 11.20 24.53
C VAL A 422 -24.70 10.80 25.89
N ALA A 423 -25.75 11.46 26.37
CA ALA A 423 -26.38 11.14 27.65
C ALA A 423 -26.97 9.71 27.67
N ALA A 424 -27.53 9.24 26.55
CA ALA A 424 -28.05 7.88 26.45
C ALA A 424 -26.92 6.82 26.47
N LEU A 425 -25.78 7.11 25.86
CA LEU A 425 -24.68 6.14 25.68
C LEU A 425 -23.61 6.20 26.77
N ALA A 426 -23.48 7.30 27.50
CA ALA A 426 -22.49 7.44 28.57
C ALA A 426 -22.58 6.34 29.64
N PRO A 427 -23.77 5.87 30.09
CA PRO A 427 -23.88 4.74 31.01
C PRO A 427 -23.36 3.41 30.43
N VAL A 428 -23.57 3.18 29.13
CA VAL A 428 -23.08 1.98 28.42
C VAL A 428 -21.55 1.99 28.40
N VAL A 429 -20.96 3.08 27.93
CA VAL A 429 -19.50 3.25 27.85
C VAL A 429 -18.87 3.19 29.24
N GLY A 430 -19.45 3.89 30.22
CA GLY A 430 -18.96 3.89 31.60
C GLY A 430 -18.98 2.50 32.24
N SER A 431 -19.98 1.68 31.94
CA SER A 431 -20.05 0.29 32.43
C SER A 431 -18.97 -0.58 31.80
N ILE A 432 -18.74 -0.47 30.49
CA ILE A 432 -17.66 -1.21 29.81
C ILE A 432 -16.29 -0.81 30.36
N ARG A 433 -16.01 0.49 30.53
CA ARG A 433 -14.71 0.96 31.03
C ARG A 433 -14.45 0.55 32.49
N ARG A 434 -15.50 0.47 33.32
CA ARG A 434 -15.41 0.04 34.72
C ARG A 434 -15.14 -1.46 34.83
N GLU A 435 -15.89 -2.25 34.07
CA GLU A 435 -15.83 -3.71 34.16
C GLU A 435 -14.71 -4.30 33.30
N MET A 436 -14.44 -3.75 32.12
CA MET A 436 -13.41 -4.21 31.18
C MET A 436 -12.52 -3.03 30.73
N PRO A 437 -11.63 -2.51 31.59
CA PRO A 437 -10.83 -1.31 31.31
C PRO A 437 -9.90 -1.46 30.09
N GLN A 438 -9.50 -2.68 29.76
CA GLN A 438 -8.66 -3.01 28.61
C GLN A 438 -9.45 -3.14 27.29
N ALA A 439 -10.78 -3.09 27.33
CA ALA A 439 -11.61 -3.20 26.13
C ALA A 439 -11.43 -1.99 25.19
N LYS A 440 -11.56 -2.22 23.88
CA LYS A 440 -11.64 -1.20 22.86
C LYS A 440 -13.08 -1.06 22.39
N ILE A 441 -13.56 0.18 22.39
CA ILE A 441 -14.97 0.49 22.14
C ILE A 441 -15.06 1.30 20.85
N SER A 442 -15.78 0.74 19.89
CA SER A 442 -16.18 1.40 18.64
C SER A 442 -17.68 1.67 18.66
N MET A 443 -18.13 2.58 17.79
CA MET A 443 -19.56 2.82 17.59
C MET A 443 -19.87 3.01 16.11
N LEU A 444 -21.04 2.51 15.70
CA LEU A 444 -21.72 2.91 14.47
C LEU A 444 -23.00 3.69 14.83
N LEU A 445 -23.46 4.51 13.88
CA LEU A 445 -24.79 5.11 13.92
C LEU A 445 -25.46 4.93 12.55
N PRO A 446 -26.75 4.56 12.48
CA PRO A 446 -27.42 4.31 11.22
C PRO A 446 -27.87 5.60 10.54
N GLY A 447 -27.60 5.72 9.24
CA GLY A 447 -28.16 6.70 8.31
C GLY A 447 -28.27 8.12 8.87
N ALA A 448 -29.49 8.53 9.21
CA ALA A 448 -29.80 9.89 9.68
C ALA A 448 -29.07 10.30 10.98
N LEU A 449 -28.56 9.34 11.76
CA LEU A 449 -27.80 9.59 12.99
C LEU A 449 -26.29 9.76 12.74
N GLN A 450 -25.77 9.36 11.58
CA GLN A 450 -24.35 9.44 11.23
C GLN A 450 -23.72 10.84 11.42
N PRO A 451 -24.42 11.97 11.17
CA PRO A 451 -23.85 13.30 11.41
C PRO A 451 -23.39 13.56 12.86
N LEU A 452 -23.85 12.77 13.84
CA LEU A 452 -23.42 12.89 15.24
C LEU A 452 -22.18 12.04 15.57
N LEU A 453 -21.82 11.08 14.72
CA LEU A 453 -20.91 9.99 15.05
C LEU A 453 -19.53 10.49 15.52
N ALA A 454 -18.87 11.35 14.75
CA ALA A 454 -17.53 11.84 15.09
C ALA A 454 -17.53 12.58 16.45
N ARG A 455 -18.46 13.53 16.64
CA ARG A 455 -18.55 14.35 17.86
C ARG A 455 -18.96 13.51 19.08
N ALA A 456 -19.89 12.58 18.91
CA ALA A 456 -20.33 11.69 19.99
C ALA A 456 -19.21 10.76 20.44
N SER A 457 -18.47 10.17 19.51
CA SER A 457 -17.35 9.27 19.80
C SER A 457 -16.22 9.98 20.55
N VAL A 458 -15.89 11.21 20.16
CA VAL A 458 -14.88 12.02 20.87
C VAL A 458 -15.36 12.38 22.27
N LYS A 459 -16.62 12.81 22.43
CA LYS A 459 -17.19 13.14 23.76
C LYS A 459 -17.26 11.93 24.69
N LEU A 460 -17.53 10.75 24.16
CA LEU A 460 -17.61 9.49 24.92
C LEU A 460 -16.24 8.84 25.17
N GLY A 461 -15.15 9.35 24.58
CA GLY A 461 -13.82 8.76 24.71
C GLY A 461 -13.73 7.34 24.12
N LEU A 462 -14.33 7.15 22.95
CA LEU A 462 -14.27 5.88 22.21
C LEU A 462 -12.90 5.68 21.54
N ASP A 463 -12.54 4.42 21.27
CA ASP A 463 -11.28 4.07 20.59
C ASP A 463 -11.47 4.02 19.06
N GLY A 464 -12.70 3.80 18.58
CA GLY A 464 -12.98 3.63 17.16
C GLY A 464 -14.35 4.14 16.71
N VAL A 465 -14.50 4.31 15.39
CA VAL A 465 -15.78 4.61 14.73
C VAL A 465 -15.99 3.70 13.53
N ARG A 466 -17.24 3.42 13.20
CA ARG A 466 -17.60 2.61 12.03
C ARG A 466 -18.54 3.37 11.10
N VAL A 467 -18.22 3.36 9.81
CA VAL A 467 -19.08 3.86 8.73
C VAL A 467 -19.00 2.95 7.52
N GLY A 468 -20.03 2.99 6.69
CA GLY A 468 -20.08 2.25 5.43
C GLY A 468 -21.51 2.13 4.90
N LEU A 469 -21.63 1.58 3.70
CA LEU A 469 -22.93 1.37 3.05
C LEU A 469 -23.88 0.49 3.85
N GLU A 470 -23.35 -0.36 4.73
CA GLU A 470 -24.15 -1.11 5.69
C GLU A 470 -24.95 -0.20 6.63
N ASP A 471 -24.31 0.85 7.13
CA ASP A 471 -24.85 1.71 8.18
C ASP A 471 -25.61 2.90 7.57
N GLY A 472 -25.19 3.41 6.41
CA GLY A 472 -25.81 4.53 5.73
C GLY A 472 -25.43 4.62 4.26
N LEU A 473 -26.37 5.06 3.42
CA LEU A 473 -26.20 5.10 1.95
C LEU A 473 -25.95 6.53 1.42
N VAL A 474 -25.81 7.51 2.30
CA VAL A 474 -25.82 8.93 1.97
C VAL A 474 -24.49 9.55 2.38
N ILE A 475 -24.04 10.54 1.61
CA ILE A 475 -22.94 11.43 1.98
C ILE A 475 -23.35 12.88 1.82
N ASN A 476 -22.65 13.76 2.54
CA ASN A 476 -22.74 15.20 2.33
C ASN A 476 -21.89 15.60 1.12
N ASP A 477 -22.47 16.38 0.23
CA ASP A 477 -21.79 16.93 -0.94
C ASP A 477 -22.36 18.31 -1.24
N PRO A 478 -21.67 19.40 -0.89
CA PRO A 478 -22.21 20.75 -1.05
C PRO A 478 -22.34 21.18 -2.52
N LEU A 479 -21.73 20.45 -3.46
CA LEU A 479 -21.77 20.77 -4.89
C LEU A 479 -23.00 20.20 -5.59
N VAL A 480 -23.79 19.33 -4.95
CA VAL A 480 -25.06 18.85 -5.51
C VAL A 480 -26.26 19.60 -4.93
N PRO A 481 -27.36 19.74 -5.69
CA PRO A 481 -28.59 20.34 -5.17
C PRO A 481 -29.05 19.66 -3.88
N GLY A 482 -29.39 20.46 -2.86
CA GLY A 482 -29.81 19.95 -1.55
C GLY A 482 -28.68 19.47 -0.64
N GLY A 483 -27.43 19.40 -1.13
CA GLY A 483 -26.23 19.17 -0.32
C GLY A 483 -25.96 17.72 0.10
N ILE A 484 -26.75 16.75 -0.38
CA ILE A 484 -26.60 15.32 -0.06
C ILE A 484 -26.90 14.44 -1.27
N ARG A 485 -26.20 13.30 -1.38
CA ARG A 485 -26.41 12.30 -2.43
C ARG A 485 -26.11 10.88 -1.96
N LYS A 486 -26.43 9.88 -2.78
CA LYS A 486 -25.88 8.54 -2.62
C LYS A 486 -24.36 8.57 -2.82
N GLY A 487 -23.64 7.82 -1.99
CA GLY A 487 -22.18 7.76 -2.03
C GLY A 487 -21.64 6.35 -1.79
N ARG A 488 -20.32 6.24 -1.75
CA ARG A 488 -19.54 5.03 -1.50
C ARG A 488 -19.06 4.94 -0.04
N THR A 489 -18.60 3.75 0.37
CA THR A 489 -17.97 3.59 1.70
C THR A 489 -16.67 4.36 1.78
N SER A 490 -15.84 4.30 0.74
CA SER A 490 -14.61 5.08 0.63
C SER A 490 -14.82 6.58 0.83
N GLU A 491 -15.87 7.16 0.25
CA GLU A 491 -16.23 8.58 0.44
C GLU A 491 -16.65 8.88 1.89
N GLN A 492 -17.38 7.96 2.54
CA GLN A 492 -17.75 8.09 3.95
C GLN A 492 -16.53 8.03 4.87
N ILE A 493 -15.58 7.13 4.59
CA ILE A 493 -14.32 7.03 5.33
C ILE A 493 -13.52 8.33 5.21
N ARG A 494 -13.44 8.90 4.00
CA ARG A 494 -12.78 10.19 3.77
C ARG A 494 -13.40 11.29 4.62
N SER A 495 -14.73 11.45 4.56
CA SER A 495 -15.46 12.45 5.36
C SER A 495 -15.24 12.24 6.86
N MET A 496 -15.37 11.00 7.35
CA MET A 496 -15.19 10.68 8.76
C MET A 496 -13.77 10.98 9.24
N ARG A 497 -12.75 10.64 8.44
CA ARG A 497 -11.36 10.97 8.74
C ARG A 497 -11.16 12.48 8.86
N GLU A 498 -11.72 13.26 7.93
CA GLU A 498 -11.63 14.71 7.93
C GLU A 498 -12.35 15.33 9.14
N ASP A 499 -13.55 14.85 9.46
CA ASP A 499 -14.31 15.29 10.63
C ASP A 499 -13.53 15.03 11.94
N LEU A 500 -12.93 13.84 12.08
CA LEU A 500 -12.09 13.50 13.24
C LEU A 500 -10.83 14.37 13.32
N GLN A 501 -10.18 14.66 12.18
CA GLN A 501 -8.99 15.52 12.14
C GLN A 501 -9.33 16.97 12.52
N VAL A 502 -10.48 17.48 12.08
CA VAL A 502 -10.99 18.81 12.48
C VAL A 502 -11.24 18.88 13.99
N LEU A 503 -11.65 17.76 14.62
CA LEU A 503 -11.81 17.65 16.06
C LEU A 503 -10.47 17.46 16.82
N GLY A 504 -9.32 17.48 16.14
CA GLY A 504 -8.00 17.34 16.73
C GLY A 504 -7.60 15.90 17.07
N CYS A 505 -8.31 14.91 16.51
CA CYS A 505 -7.98 13.49 16.67
C CYS A 505 -6.88 13.07 15.70
N LYS A 506 -6.00 12.18 16.17
CA LYS A 506 -5.15 11.36 15.30
C LYS A 506 -5.96 10.17 14.81
N VAL A 507 -6.16 10.07 13.50
CA VAL A 507 -6.73 8.86 12.90
C VAL A 507 -5.63 7.82 12.77
N LEU A 508 -5.84 6.63 13.34
CA LEU A 508 -4.87 5.55 13.37
C LEU A 508 -4.85 4.79 12.04
N SER A 509 -3.64 4.49 11.55
CA SER A 509 -3.48 3.59 10.41
C SER A 509 -3.77 2.13 10.81
N ALA A 510 -3.88 1.24 9.83
CA ALA A 510 -4.05 -0.19 10.09
C ALA A 510 -2.88 -0.79 10.90
N GLU A 511 -1.64 -0.38 10.61
CA GLU A 511 -0.44 -0.82 11.35
C GLU A 511 -0.44 -0.33 12.80
N GLU A 512 -0.80 0.94 13.03
CA GLU A 512 -0.92 1.48 14.39
C GLU A 512 -2.06 0.82 15.16
N THR A 513 -3.17 0.50 14.50
CA THR A 513 -4.32 -0.22 15.08
C THR A 513 -3.93 -1.65 15.46
N ARG A 514 -3.12 -2.33 14.64
CA ARG A 514 -2.55 -3.64 15.00
C ARG A 514 -1.69 -3.59 16.23
N VAL A 515 -0.85 -2.56 16.38
CA VAL A 515 -0.07 -2.33 17.60
C VAL A 515 -0.99 -2.10 18.79
N LEU A 516 -2.01 -1.26 18.64
CA LEU A 516 -3.01 -0.99 19.68
C LEU A 516 -3.72 -2.26 20.15
N PHE A 517 -4.05 -3.17 19.23
CA PHE A 517 -4.75 -4.40 19.55
C PHE A 517 -3.83 -5.54 19.97
N GLY A 518 -2.52 -5.45 19.73
CA GLY A 518 -1.61 -6.58 19.86
C GLY A 518 -1.89 -7.69 18.82
N MET A 519 -2.17 -7.30 17.57
CA MET A 519 -2.41 -8.18 16.43
C MET A 519 -1.30 -8.03 15.37
N PRO A 520 -0.05 -8.42 15.67
CA PRO A 520 1.03 -8.32 14.70
C PRO A 520 0.71 -9.12 13.44
N THR A 521 1.17 -8.64 12.29
CA THR A 521 1.08 -9.43 11.06
C THR A 521 1.94 -10.69 11.19
N GLN A 522 1.59 -11.73 10.43
CA GLN A 522 2.40 -12.94 10.37
C GLN A 522 3.85 -12.65 9.95
N THR A 523 4.04 -11.72 9.02
CA THR A 523 5.37 -11.25 8.60
C THR A 523 6.18 -10.72 9.78
N LYS A 524 5.56 -9.88 10.61
CA LYS A 524 6.21 -9.33 11.81
C LYS A 524 6.54 -10.42 12.83
N THR A 525 5.60 -11.33 13.10
CA THR A 525 5.82 -12.45 14.02
C THR A 525 6.96 -13.35 13.56
N LEU A 526 6.99 -13.72 12.28
CA LEU A 526 8.04 -14.54 11.68
C LEU A 526 9.40 -13.85 11.76
N PHE A 527 9.47 -12.58 11.37
CA PHE A 527 10.72 -11.83 11.35
C PHE A 527 11.29 -11.63 12.76
N GLN A 528 10.43 -11.34 13.75
CA GLN A 528 10.84 -11.27 15.15
C GLN A 528 11.33 -12.61 15.68
N ALA A 529 10.66 -13.72 15.32
CA ALA A 529 11.09 -15.06 15.70
C ALA A 529 12.47 -15.38 15.11
N ALA A 530 12.74 -15.00 13.86
CA ALA A 530 14.03 -15.18 13.21
C ALA A 530 15.16 -14.39 13.90
N ILE A 531 14.90 -13.13 14.29
CA ILE A 531 15.83 -12.33 15.08
C ILE A 531 16.11 -13.00 16.43
N ASN A 532 15.07 -13.42 17.15
CA ASN A 532 15.21 -14.05 18.46
C ASN A 532 16.02 -15.35 18.38
N ALA A 533 15.77 -16.17 17.35
CA ALA A 533 16.46 -17.42 17.11
C ALA A 533 17.96 -17.27 16.85
N THR A 534 18.38 -16.11 16.34
CA THR A 534 19.76 -15.84 15.92
C THR A 534 20.45 -14.81 16.81
N THR A 535 19.84 -14.42 17.93
CA THR A 535 20.37 -13.37 18.82
C THR A 535 21.74 -13.73 19.42
N SER A 536 22.03 -15.01 19.61
CA SER A 536 23.34 -15.49 20.10
C SER A 536 24.42 -15.55 19.03
N ILE A 537 24.09 -15.28 17.78
CA ILE A 537 24.96 -15.42 16.62
C ILE A 537 25.37 -14.02 16.16
N THR A 538 26.62 -13.63 16.46
CA THR A 538 27.15 -12.33 16.02
C THR A 538 27.56 -12.37 14.55
N PRO A 539 27.53 -11.21 13.85
CA PRO A 539 28.02 -11.14 12.46
C PRO A 539 29.49 -11.55 12.28
N CYS A 540 30.33 -11.41 13.31
CA CYS A 540 31.73 -11.83 13.30
C CYS A 540 31.84 -13.36 13.34
N GLN A 541 31.13 -14.01 14.26
CA GLN A 541 31.09 -15.47 14.37
C GLN A 541 30.60 -16.14 13.07
N ILE A 542 29.61 -15.54 12.41
CA ILE A 542 29.13 -16.04 11.11
C ILE A 542 30.17 -15.86 10.00
N SER A 543 30.92 -14.75 10.01
CA SER A 543 31.98 -14.54 9.03
C SER A 543 33.15 -15.51 9.19
N GLU A 544 33.41 -15.99 10.41
CA GLU A 544 34.47 -16.96 10.72
C GLU A 544 34.04 -18.43 10.54
N ALA A 545 32.74 -18.68 10.36
CA ALA A 545 32.21 -20.02 10.19
C ALA A 545 32.69 -20.66 8.87
N SER A 546 32.97 -21.97 8.90
CA SER A 546 33.35 -22.73 7.70
C SER A 546 32.23 -22.79 6.67
N ASN A 547 30.98 -22.83 7.13
CA ASN A 547 29.77 -22.67 6.32
C ASN A 547 28.80 -21.69 7.02
N PRO A 548 28.87 -20.40 6.66
CA PRO A 548 27.97 -19.35 7.16
C PRO A 548 26.49 -19.66 6.93
N THR A 549 26.13 -20.23 5.78
CA THR A 549 24.75 -20.60 5.44
C THR A 549 24.20 -21.59 6.45
N THR A 550 24.84 -22.75 6.57
CA THR A 550 24.38 -23.82 7.47
C THR A 550 24.35 -23.36 8.93
N SER A 551 25.38 -22.64 9.37
CA SER A 551 25.44 -22.12 10.75
C SER A 551 24.27 -21.19 11.07
N PHE A 552 23.81 -20.40 10.09
CA PHE A 552 22.68 -19.49 10.26
C PHE A 552 21.33 -20.19 10.07
N THR A 553 21.19 -21.06 9.06
CA THR A 553 19.93 -21.78 8.78
C THR A 553 19.62 -22.85 9.83
N ASP A 554 20.63 -23.45 10.48
CA ASP A 554 20.45 -24.36 11.62
C ASP A 554 19.66 -23.70 12.75
N ALA A 555 19.98 -22.46 13.10
CA ALA A 555 19.27 -21.69 14.13
C ALA A 555 17.81 -21.37 13.72
N LEU A 556 17.58 -21.22 12.41
CA LEU A 556 16.28 -20.86 11.83
C LEU A 556 15.42 -22.07 11.44
N ARG A 557 15.92 -23.30 11.58
CA ARG A 557 15.30 -24.53 11.07
C ARG A 557 13.84 -24.73 11.52
N HIS A 558 13.50 -24.31 12.73
CA HIS A 558 12.14 -24.40 13.27
C HIS A 558 11.13 -23.45 12.57
N LEU A 559 11.60 -22.46 11.81
CA LEU A 559 10.79 -21.51 11.04
C LEU A 559 10.63 -21.92 9.57
N CYS A 560 11.49 -22.80 9.04
CA CYS A 560 11.44 -23.29 7.65
C CYS A 560 10.06 -23.82 7.24
N PRO A 561 9.31 -24.58 8.07
CA PRO A 561 7.99 -25.08 7.68
C PRO A 561 6.98 -23.99 7.26
N ILE A 562 7.16 -22.74 7.70
CA ILE A 562 6.31 -21.61 7.27
C ILE A 562 6.60 -21.24 5.81
N PHE A 563 7.86 -21.26 5.41
CA PHE A 563 8.31 -21.01 4.05
C PHE A 563 7.99 -22.19 3.13
N ASP A 564 8.24 -23.44 3.59
CA ASP A 564 8.00 -24.66 2.81
C ASP A 564 6.55 -24.77 2.35
N ARG A 565 5.59 -24.45 3.22
CA ARG A 565 4.16 -24.43 2.86
C ARG A 565 3.84 -23.43 1.74
N ARG A 566 4.56 -22.31 1.66
CA ARG A 566 4.36 -21.30 0.61
C ARG A 566 4.94 -21.78 -0.72
N GLU A 567 6.13 -22.37 -0.71
CA GLU A 567 6.72 -22.97 -1.92
C GLU A 567 5.88 -24.15 -2.42
N GLN A 568 5.38 -25.01 -1.52
CA GLN A 568 4.51 -26.11 -1.89
C GLN A 568 3.22 -25.63 -2.54
N TRP A 569 2.56 -24.60 -1.96
CA TRP A 569 1.37 -24.01 -2.56
C TRP A 569 1.66 -23.43 -3.95
N LEU A 570 2.75 -22.66 -4.08
CA LEU A 570 3.16 -22.10 -5.36
C LEU A 570 3.38 -23.19 -6.40
N MET A 571 4.10 -24.27 -6.04
CA MET A 571 4.33 -25.41 -6.91
C MET A 571 3.04 -26.03 -7.42
N GLU A 572 2.04 -26.24 -6.54
CA GLU A 572 0.73 -26.77 -6.92
C GLU A 572 0.03 -25.85 -7.94
N GLN A 573 0.06 -24.53 -7.73
CA GLN A 573 -0.53 -23.57 -8.66
C GLN A 573 0.20 -23.50 -10.00
N LEU A 574 1.54 -23.61 -9.99
CA LEU A 574 2.34 -23.66 -11.22
C LEU A 574 2.01 -24.90 -12.05
N LEU A 575 1.72 -26.03 -11.42
CA LEU A 575 1.32 -27.24 -12.14
C LEU A 575 -0.07 -27.10 -12.75
N THR A 576 -1.02 -26.47 -12.05
CA THR A 576 -2.34 -26.14 -12.62
C THR A 576 -2.20 -25.20 -13.82
N LEU A 577 -1.39 -24.14 -13.70
CA LEU A 577 -1.15 -23.21 -14.80
C LEU A 577 -0.53 -23.90 -16.02
N GLN A 578 0.39 -24.85 -15.81
CA GLN A 578 0.95 -25.64 -16.89
C GLN A 578 -0.11 -26.49 -17.60
N GLN A 579 -0.95 -27.20 -16.85
CA GLN A 579 -2.05 -28.00 -17.42
C GLN A 579 -3.04 -27.16 -18.25
N GLU A 580 -3.35 -25.94 -17.80
CA GLU A 580 -4.18 -25.00 -18.57
C GLU A 580 -3.53 -24.57 -19.89
N THR A 581 -2.21 -24.45 -19.89
CA THR A 581 -1.41 -24.05 -21.06
C THR A 581 -1.30 -25.22 -22.05
N ASP A 582 -1.06 -26.44 -21.57
CA ASP A 582 -0.88 -27.64 -22.38
C ASP A 582 -2.19 -28.11 -23.05
N ASN A 583 -3.33 -27.96 -22.38
CA ASN A 583 -4.64 -28.42 -22.89
C ASN A 583 -5.24 -27.51 -23.99
N GLY A 584 -4.52 -26.48 -24.45
CA GLY A 584 -4.99 -25.60 -25.53
C GLY A 584 -6.23 -24.76 -25.19
N LEU A 585 -6.73 -24.83 -23.94
CA LEU A 585 -7.88 -24.06 -23.43
C LEU A 585 -7.62 -22.54 -23.49
N THR A 586 -6.37 -22.11 -23.71
CA THR A 586 -5.98 -20.73 -23.99
C THR A 586 -4.84 -20.65 -25.03
N SER A 587 -5.11 -20.93 -26.31
CA SER A 587 -4.14 -20.91 -27.44
C SER A 587 -3.51 -19.53 -27.78
N SER A 588 -3.49 -18.57 -26.85
CA SER A 588 -3.13 -17.16 -27.09
C SER A 588 -2.04 -16.58 -26.17
N HIS A 589 -1.49 -17.35 -25.22
CA HIS A 589 -0.53 -16.79 -24.26
C HIS A 589 0.91 -16.71 -24.81
N SER A 590 1.46 -15.50 -24.88
CA SER A 590 2.90 -15.29 -25.13
C SER A 590 3.73 -15.65 -23.89
N ALA A 591 5.04 -15.88 -24.05
CA ALA A 591 5.96 -16.14 -22.93
C ALA A 591 5.90 -15.05 -21.84
N VAL A 592 5.66 -13.79 -22.23
CA VAL A 592 5.45 -12.65 -21.33
C VAL A 592 4.18 -12.82 -20.49
N SER A 593 3.09 -13.30 -21.10
CA SER A 593 1.84 -13.56 -20.39
C SER A 593 1.99 -14.64 -19.32
N ILE A 594 2.78 -15.69 -19.60
CA ILE A 594 3.08 -16.74 -18.62
C ILE A 594 3.94 -16.16 -17.49
N ALA A 595 4.97 -15.38 -17.81
CA ALA A 595 5.82 -14.74 -16.81
C ALA A 595 5.03 -13.83 -15.85
N HIS A 596 4.04 -13.09 -16.36
CA HIS A 596 3.14 -12.28 -15.53
C HIS A 596 2.31 -13.14 -14.59
N LYS A 597 1.65 -14.20 -15.08
CA LYS A 597 0.88 -15.12 -14.23
C LYS A 597 1.74 -15.77 -13.16
N VAL A 598 2.97 -16.19 -13.49
CA VAL A 598 3.92 -16.75 -12.51
C VAL A 598 4.28 -15.72 -11.44
N ARG A 599 4.55 -14.47 -11.83
CA ARG A 599 4.84 -13.39 -10.87
C ARG A 599 3.66 -13.14 -9.94
N ASP A 600 2.44 -13.12 -10.49
CA ASP A 600 1.22 -12.97 -9.70
C ASP A 600 1.09 -14.12 -8.70
N LEU A 601 1.30 -15.37 -9.13
CA LEU A 601 1.29 -16.53 -8.24
C LEU A 601 2.35 -16.45 -7.14
N ILE A 602 3.58 -16.02 -7.45
CA ILE A 602 4.65 -15.80 -6.47
C ILE A 602 4.23 -14.75 -5.43
N GLN A 603 3.73 -13.61 -5.89
CA GLN A 603 3.25 -12.53 -5.01
C GLN A 603 2.10 -13.03 -4.12
N VAL A 604 1.18 -13.79 -4.70
CA VAL A 604 0.04 -14.39 -4.00
C VAL A 604 0.48 -15.49 -3.02
N ALA A 605 1.57 -16.20 -3.26
CA ALA A 605 2.18 -17.09 -2.27
C ALA A 605 2.77 -16.32 -1.07
N GLY A 606 2.86 -14.98 -1.17
CA GLY A 606 3.57 -14.12 -0.24
C GLY A 606 5.08 -14.33 -0.31
N LEU A 607 5.58 -14.79 -1.45
CA LEU A 607 6.99 -14.92 -1.76
C LEU A 607 7.44 -13.70 -2.56
N HIS A 608 8.72 -13.38 -2.49
CA HIS A 608 9.29 -12.26 -3.23
C HIS A 608 10.55 -12.73 -3.93
N VAL A 609 10.54 -12.65 -5.27
CA VAL A 609 11.72 -12.87 -6.09
C VAL A 609 12.52 -11.57 -6.11
N ARG A 610 13.54 -11.51 -5.25
CA ARG A 610 14.41 -10.35 -5.16
C ARG A 610 15.39 -10.34 -6.34
N TYR A 611 15.57 -9.17 -6.92
CA TYR A 611 16.59 -8.96 -7.94
C TYR A 611 17.90 -8.49 -7.31
N PHE A 612 18.94 -9.31 -7.44
CA PHE A 612 20.35 -8.96 -7.20
C PHE A 612 21.04 -8.77 -8.53
N LEU A 613 22.04 -7.88 -8.63
CA LEU A 613 22.81 -7.77 -9.87
C LEU A 613 23.44 -9.12 -10.25
N GLU A 614 23.87 -9.90 -9.25
CA GLU A 614 24.44 -11.25 -9.38
C GLU A 614 23.46 -12.30 -9.88
N GLU A 615 22.15 -12.01 -9.94
CA GLU A 615 21.21 -12.92 -10.59
C GLU A 615 21.65 -13.20 -12.03
N ARG A 616 22.20 -12.20 -12.73
CA ARG A 616 22.73 -12.36 -14.11
C ARG A 616 23.93 -13.30 -14.20
N ASP A 617 24.71 -13.42 -13.13
CA ASP A 617 25.91 -14.26 -13.10
C ASP A 617 25.56 -15.76 -13.16
N ARG A 618 24.30 -16.13 -12.90
CA ARG A 618 23.80 -17.51 -12.90
C ARG A 618 23.48 -18.05 -14.30
N TYR A 619 23.43 -17.18 -15.30
CA TYR A 619 22.99 -17.51 -16.66
C TYR A 619 24.19 -17.71 -17.61
N PRO A 620 24.02 -18.48 -18.69
CA PRO A 620 25.01 -18.55 -19.77
C PRO A 620 25.42 -17.16 -20.26
N ALA A 621 26.67 -16.98 -20.68
CA ALA A 621 27.24 -15.66 -21.00
C ALA A 621 26.49 -14.91 -22.09
N GLU A 622 25.90 -15.62 -23.07
CA GLU A 622 25.07 -15.02 -24.11
C GLU A 622 23.76 -14.46 -23.55
N GLY A 623 23.07 -15.25 -22.72
CA GLY A 623 21.88 -14.82 -22.00
C GLY A 623 22.15 -13.66 -21.07
N ALA A 624 23.19 -13.76 -20.25
CA ALA A 624 23.66 -12.72 -19.34
C ALA A 624 23.78 -11.35 -20.03
N LYS A 625 24.26 -11.31 -21.29
CA LYS A 625 24.39 -10.09 -22.12
C LYS A 625 23.07 -9.59 -22.70
N ALA A 626 22.09 -10.47 -22.90
CA ALA A 626 20.80 -10.16 -23.50
C ALA A 626 19.68 -9.81 -22.49
N PHE A 627 19.98 -9.79 -21.19
CA PHE A 627 19.04 -9.40 -20.13
C PHE A 627 18.52 -7.96 -20.30
N ARG A 628 17.32 -7.82 -20.88
CA ARG A 628 16.61 -6.53 -20.97
C ARG A 628 15.39 -6.45 -20.05
N ASN A 629 14.70 -7.57 -19.80
CA ASN A 629 13.56 -7.65 -18.88
C ASN A 629 13.78 -8.75 -17.85
N ILE A 630 14.54 -8.42 -16.80
CA ILE A 630 14.98 -9.41 -15.81
C ILE A 630 13.82 -10.02 -15.02
N HIS A 631 12.78 -9.25 -14.73
CA HIS A 631 11.68 -9.73 -13.88
C HIS A 631 10.90 -10.87 -14.54
N ASP A 632 10.76 -10.87 -15.87
CA ASP A 632 10.08 -11.95 -16.58
C ASP A 632 10.92 -13.23 -16.55
N ILE A 633 12.20 -13.09 -16.92
CA ILE A 633 13.16 -14.20 -17.00
C ILE A 633 13.37 -14.85 -15.63
N GLN A 634 13.57 -14.03 -14.59
CA GLN A 634 13.83 -14.50 -13.23
C GLN A 634 12.61 -15.19 -12.62
N SER A 635 11.39 -14.66 -12.84
CA SER A 635 10.17 -15.28 -12.32
C SER A 635 9.92 -16.65 -12.97
N LEU A 636 10.13 -16.75 -14.30
CA LEU A 636 10.02 -18.01 -15.02
C LEU A 636 11.09 -19.02 -14.57
N ASN A 637 12.34 -18.59 -14.36
CA ASN A 637 13.38 -19.48 -13.82
C ASN A 637 13.07 -19.91 -12.38
N TYR A 638 12.48 -19.05 -11.55
CA TYR A 638 12.03 -19.46 -10.21
C TYR A 638 11.04 -20.64 -10.29
N ALA A 639 10.03 -20.54 -11.16
CA ALA A 639 9.07 -21.64 -11.39
C ALA A 639 9.75 -22.89 -11.96
N TYR A 640 10.61 -22.72 -12.96
CA TYR A 640 11.36 -23.79 -13.61
C TYR A 640 12.27 -24.55 -12.62
N GLU A 641 13.02 -23.82 -11.80
CA GLU A 641 13.93 -24.37 -10.79
C GLU A 641 13.16 -25.14 -9.71
N LEU A 642 12.07 -24.56 -9.18
CA LEU A 642 11.26 -25.16 -8.12
C LEU A 642 10.62 -26.49 -8.56
N LEU A 643 10.10 -26.55 -9.79
CA LEU A 643 9.50 -27.77 -10.34
C LEU A 643 10.55 -28.85 -10.60
N LEU A 644 11.71 -28.48 -11.13
CA LEU A 644 12.76 -29.45 -11.41
C LEU A 644 13.47 -29.98 -10.15
N GLU A 645 13.55 -29.18 -9.08
CA GLU A 645 14.05 -29.66 -7.77
C GLU A 645 13.18 -30.78 -7.20
N THR A 646 11.89 -30.77 -7.53
CA THR A 646 10.89 -31.75 -7.06
C THR A 646 10.54 -32.81 -8.10
N GLU A 647 11.38 -32.95 -9.15
CA GLU A 647 11.20 -33.90 -10.25
C GLU A 647 9.83 -33.80 -10.95
N ARG A 648 9.26 -32.59 -10.99
CA ARG A 648 8.00 -32.28 -11.68
C ARG A 648 8.26 -31.75 -13.09
N ASP A 649 7.26 -31.91 -13.94
CA ASP A 649 7.29 -31.37 -15.31
C ASP A 649 7.29 -29.83 -15.28
N ALA A 650 8.19 -29.23 -16.05
CA ALA A 650 8.36 -27.78 -16.17
C ALA A 650 8.37 -27.32 -17.65
N THR A 651 7.86 -28.15 -18.56
CA THR A 651 7.94 -27.97 -20.02
C THR A 651 7.39 -26.61 -20.47
N SER A 652 6.24 -26.18 -19.94
CA SER A 652 5.63 -24.89 -20.31
C SER A 652 6.54 -23.70 -19.97
N TYR A 653 7.21 -23.74 -18.82
CA TYR A 653 8.12 -22.69 -18.37
C TYR A 653 9.44 -22.70 -19.15
N GLU A 654 9.96 -23.89 -19.46
CA GLU A 654 11.11 -24.05 -20.34
C GLU A 654 10.84 -23.47 -21.73
N CYS A 655 9.70 -23.82 -22.33
CA CYS A 655 9.27 -23.28 -23.62
C CYS A 655 9.12 -21.76 -23.60
N ALA A 656 8.57 -21.19 -22.52
CA ALA A 656 8.46 -19.75 -22.36
C ALA A 656 9.84 -19.07 -22.32
N LEU A 657 10.80 -19.63 -21.56
CA LEU A 657 12.17 -19.13 -21.48
C LEU A 657 12.89 -19.22 -22.84
N ARG A 658 12.75 -20.34 -23.54
CA ARG A 658 13.28 -20.53 -24.91
C ARG A 658 12.68 -19.55 -25.91
N GLY A 659 11.38 -19.27 -25.80
CA GLY A 659 10.68 -18.27 -26.60
C GLY A 659 11.21 -16.85 -26.37
N LEU A 660 11.43 -16.47 -25.11
CA LEU A 660 12.06 -15.19 -24.77
C LEU A 660 13.48 -15.09 -25.32
N ALA A 661 14.27 -16.15 -25.20
CA ALA A 661 15.65 -16.19 -25.69
C ALA A 661 15.69 -16.02 -27.22
N THR A 662 14.83 -16.76 -27.94
CA THR A 662 14.69 -16.64 -29.41
C THR A 662 14.27 -15.23 -29.81
N SER A 663 13.36 -14.59 -29.08
CA SER A 663 12.93 -13.20 -29.35
C SER A 663 14.06 -12.17 -29.17
N CYS A 664 15.10 -12.52 -28.40
CA CYS A 664 16.30 -11.71 -28.22
C CYS A 664 17.44 -12.06 -29.21
N ASN A 665 17.19 -12.97 -30.17
CA ASN A 665 18.19 -13.48 -31.12
C ASN A 665 19.42 -14.09 -30.46
N ILE A 666 19.22 -14.87 -29.38
CA ILE A 666 20.26 -15.65 -28.71
C ILE A 666 19.92 -17.14 -28.73
N ASP A 667 20.86 -18.01 -28.31
CA ASP A 667 20.59 -19.44 -28.15
C ASP A 667 19.35 -19.69 -27.29
N ALA A 668 18.55 -20.70 -27.67
CA ALA A 668 17.29 -21.01 -26.98
C ALA A 668 17.51 -21.36 -25.49
N ALA A 669 18.67 -21.91 -25.13
CA ALA A 669 19.03 -22.19 -23.74
C ALA A 669 19.65 -20.98 -23.01
N GLY A 670 19.86 -19.85 -23.68
CA GLY A 670 20.53 -18.67 -23.11
C GLY A 670 19.84 -18.11 -21.87
N PHE A 671 18.52 -18.24 -21.73
CA PHE A 671 17.78 -17.82 -20.53
C PHE A 671 17.43 -18.95 -19.57
N LEU A 672 17.94 -20.16 -19.77
CA LEU A 672 17.77 -21.27 -18.83
C LEU A 672 18.93 -21.29 -17.82
N VAL A 673 18.60 -21.35 -16.53
CA VAL A 673 19.59 -21.53 -15.48
C VAL A 673 20.12 -22.98 -15.48
N PRO A 674 21.43 -23.21 -15.63
CA PRO A 674 22.04 -24.54 -15.57
C PRO A 674 21.80 -25.23 -14.21
N LYS A 675 21.77 -26.56 -14.17
CA LYS A 675 21.50 -27.34 -12.94
C LYS A 675 22.39 -26.94 -11.75
N HIS A 676 23.68 -26.67 -12.00
CA HIS A 676 24.65 -26.30 -10.96
C HIS A 676 24.53 -24.83 -10.50
N GLN A 677 23.75 -24.00 -11.21
CA GLN A 677 23.48 -22.58 -10.92
C GLN A 677 22.10 -22.34 -10.26
N ARG A 678 21.34 -23.41 -9.99
CA ARG A 678 20.02 -23.32 -9.34
C ARG A 678 20.17 -22.97 -7.87
N LYS A 679 19.27 -22.13 -7.35
CA LYS A 679 19.29 -21.72 -5.94
C LYS A 679 18.93 -22.92 -5.05
N SER A 680 19.68 -23.12 -3.98
CA SER A 680 19.30 -24.07 -2.93
C SER A 680 18.06 -23.57 -2.18
N HIS A 681 17.34 -24.49 -1.53
CA HIS A 681 16.25 -24.16 -0.61
C HIS A 681 16.67 -23.14 0.46
N ASP A 682 17.83 -23.35 1.12
CA ASP A 682 18.38 -22.44 2.12
C ASP A 682 18.59 -21.01 1.58
N LEU A 683 19.12 -20.88 0.34
CA LEU A 683 19.29 -19.56 -0.27
C LEU A 683 17.94 -18.88 -0.52
N ARG A 684 16.94 -19.60 -1.04
CA ARG A 684 15.60 -19.04 -1.27
C ARG A 684 14.92 -18.63 0.03
N PHE A 685 15.10 -19.41 1.11
CA PHE A 685 14.59 -19.08 2.43
C PHE A 685 15.23 -17.80 3.01
N LEU A 686 16.54 -17.64 2.86
CA LEU A 686 17.25 -16.43 3.30
C LEU A 686 16.84 -15.20 2.48
N GLU A 687 16.68 -15.34 1.16
CA GLU A 687 16.16 -14.28 0.31
C GLU A 687 14.75 -13.86 0.73
N TYR A 688 13.87 -14.84 1.02
CA TYR A 688 12.54 -14.60 1.54
C TYR A 688 12.58 -13.80 2.85
N LEU A 689 13.37 -14.22 3.85
CA LEU A 689 13.51 -13.47 5.10
C LEU A 689 14.01 -12.03 4.88
N SER A 690 14.95 -11.84 3.96
CA SER A 690 15.48 -10.50 3.62
C SER A 690 14.45 -9.58 2.98
N SER A 691 13.41 -10.15 2.36
CA SER A 691 12.35 -9.43 1.64
C SER A 691 11.17 -9.00 2.52
N LEU A 692 11.10 -9.51 3.77
CA LEU A 692 9.99 -9.24 4.67
C LEU A 692 9.92 -7.77 5.14
N THR A 693 11.03 -7.05 5.06
CA THR A 693 11.17 -5.68 5.57
C THR A 693 11.00 -4.66 4.45
N CYS A 694 10.16 -3.64 4.67
CA CYS A 694 9.91 -2.55 3.71
C CYS A 694 9.48 -3.03 2.32
N GLY A 695 8.19 -3.35 2.17
CA GLY A 695 7.56 -3.62 0.87
C GLY A 695 6.79 -2.40 0.37
N LEU A 696 6.44 -2.37 -0.92
CA LEU A 696 5.46 -1.41 -1.45
C LEU A 696 4.08 -2.07 -1.54
N THR A 697 3.03 -1.30 -1.28
CA THR A 697 1.67 -1.68 -1.69
C THR A 697 1.59 -1.75 -3.22
N PRO A 698 0.64 -2.50 -3.81
CA PRO A 698 0.55 -2.64 -5.27
C PRO A 698 0.36 -1.33 -6.04
N ASP A 699 -0.29 -0.33 -5.43
CA ASP A 699 -0.43 1.03 -5.95
C ASP A 699 0.83 1.90 -5.77
N ARG A 700 1.89 1.34 -5.14
CA ARG A 700 3.18 1.97 -4.85
C ARG A 700 3.09 3.26 -4.03
N SER A 701 1.99 3.46 -3.29
CA SER A 701 1.78 4.69 -2.51
C SER A 701 2.29 4.58 -1.07
N THR A 702 2.43 3.36 -0.55
CA THR A 702 2.73 3.10 0.87
C THR A 702 3.85 2.09 1.00
N VAL A 703 4.77 2.34 1.95
CA VAL A 703 5.75 1.35 2.38
C VAL A 703 5.19 0.58 3.58
N THR A 704 5.17 -0.75 3.49
CA THR A 704 4.67 -1.67 4.51
C THR A 704 5.81 -2.25 5.35
N ASN A 705 5.50 -2.77 6.55
CA ASN A 705 6.47 -3.39 7.45
C ASN A 705 7.66 -2.48 7.80
N VAL A 706 7.40 -1.17 7.94
CA VAL A 706 8.44 -0.17 8.26
C VAL A 706 8.90 -0.25 9.70
N ASP A 707 8.07 -0.81 10.57
CA ASP A 707 8.30 -0.97 12.00
C ASP A 707 9.33 -2.06 12.34
N LEU A 708 9.50 -3.07 11.48
CA LEU A 708 10.51 -4.13 11.64
C LEU A 708 11.93 -3.59 11.76
N ARG A 709 12.19 -2.44 11.16
CA ARG A 709 13.49 -1.73 11.24
C ARG A 709 13.80 -1.22 12.64
N GLN A 710 12.79 -1.07 13.48
CA GLN A 710 12.92 -0.59 14.86
C GLN A 710 13.06 -1.76 15.85
N THR A 711 13.00 -3.01 15.37
CA THR A 711 13.24 -4.18 16.21
C THR A 711 14.68 -4.19 16.70
N HIS A 712 14.86 -4.45 18.00
CA HIS A 712 16.20 -4.59 18.59
C HIS A 712 16.97 -5.72 17.89
N GLY A 713 18.23 -5.47 17.52
CA GLY A 713 19.06 -6.43 16.79
C GLY A 713 18.82 -6.47 15.27
N TYR A 714 17.94 -5.61 14.72
CA TYR A 714 17.62 -5.57 13.28
C TYR A 714 18.86 -5.59 12.37
N SER A 715 19.75 -4.61 12.53
CA SER A 715 20.95 -4.51 11.69
C SER A 715 21.89 -5.70 11.84
N ALA A 716 21.96 -6.31 13.04
CA ALA A 716 22.85 -7.44 13.29
C ALA A 716 22.32 -8.70 12.62
N PHE A 717 21.01 -8.93 12.73
CA PHE A 717 20.33 -9.99 12.02
C PHE A 717 20.49 -9.86 10.50
N MET A 718 20.23 -8.67 9.94
CA MET A 718 20.37 -8.44 8.51
C MET A 718 21.82 -8.64 8.05
N ALA A 719 22.81 -8.20 8.83
CA ALA A 719 24.22 -8.45 8.53
C ALA A 719 24.51 -9.96 8.45
N SER A 720 24.23 -10.72 9.51
CA SER A 720 24.44 -12.17 9.54
C SER A 720 23.72 -12.88 8.38
N LEU A 721 22.48 -12.47 8.08
CA LEU A 721 21.71 -12.98 6.94
C LEU A 721 22.43 -12.73 5.61
N TYR A 722 22.88 -11.49 5.33
CA TYR A 722 23.57 -11.22 4.06
C TYR A 722 24.94 -11.89 3.99
N LYS A 723 25.59 -12.20 5.12
CA LYS A 723 26.82 -12.99 5.11
C LYS A 723 26.57 -14.43 4.68
N ALA A 724 25.48 -15.04 5.13
CA ALA A 724 25.03 -16.34 4.65
C ALA A 724 24.65 -16.32 3.16
N VAL A 725 23.87 -15.31 2.72
CA VAL A 725 23.53 -15.12 1.31
C VAL A 725 24.78 -14.93 0.45
N GLU A 726 25.75 -14.14 0.92
CA GLU A 726 27.02 -13.91 0.23
C GLU A 726 27.78 -15.21 -0.02
N TYR A 727 27.84 -16.09 0.98
CA TYR A 727 28.52 -17.38 0.86
C TYR A 727 27.93 -18.23 -0.29
N GLU A 728 26.59 -18.33 -0.37
CA GLU A 728 25.94 -19.08 -1.46
C GLU A 728 26.16 -18.45 -2.84
N TYR A 729 26.04 -17.12 -2.95
CA TYR A 729 26.28 -16.45 -4.23
C TYR A 729 27.74 -16.57 -4.69
N ARG A 730 28.71 -16.52 -3.77
CA ARG A 730 30.13 -16.81 -4.09
C ARG A 730 30.30 -18.24 -4.60
N ARG A 731 29.62 -19.22 -4.00
CA ARG A 731 29.64 -20.63 -4.44
C ARG A 731 29.03 -20.81 -5.83
N LEU A 732 27.90 -20.17 -6.12
CA LEU A 732 27.28 -20.21 -7.45
C LEU A 732 28.20 -19.55 -8.49
N ARG A 733 28.72 -18.37 -8.17
CA ARG A 733 29.59 -17.59 -9.06
C ARG A 733 30.89 -18.30 -9.41
N SER A 734 31.52 -19.01 -8.47
CA SER A 734 32.80 -19.70 -8.70
C SER A 734 32.73 -20.80 -9.77
N THR A 735 31.53 -21.27 -10.10
CA THR A 735 31.27 -22.27 -11.14
C THR A 735 30.51 -21.71 -12.34
N SER A 736 30.35 -20.39 -12.42
CA SER A 736 29.59 -19.70 -13.46
C SER A 736 30.46 -19.26 -14.64
N GLU A 737 29.81 -18.78 -15.72
CA GLU A 737 30.48 -18.12 -16.86
C GLU A 737 30.69 -16.60 -16.64
N ALA A 738 30.42 -16.10 -15.43
CA ALA A 738 30.57 -14.68 -15.12
C ALA A 738 32.04 -14.25 -15.20
N GLN A 739 32.28 -13.05 -15.73
CA GLN A 739 33.64 -12.50 -15.84
C GLN A 739 34.26 -12.30 -14.46
N ALA A 740 35.52 -12.68 -14.29
CA ALA A 740 36.27 -12.44 -13.05
C ALA A 740 36.34 -10.94 -12.73
N LYS A 741 36.17 -10.59 -11.46
CA LYS A 741 36.36 -9.22 -10.98
C LYS A 741 37.85 -8.94 -10.76
N SER A 742 38.25 -7.67 -10.82
CA SER A 742 39.65 -7.24 -10.71
C SER A 742 39.95 -6.57 -9.36
N ASP A 743 41.22 -6.67 -8.93
CA ASP A 743 41.71 -6.01 -7.73
C ASP A 743 41.80 -4.49 -7.90
N GLY A 744 41.80 -3.77 -6.78
CA GLY A 744 42.08 -2.34 -6.73
C GLY A 744 40.90 -1.46 -7.15
N VAL A 745 40.95 -0.21 -6.68
CA VAL A 745 39.95 0.82 -6.98
C VAL A 745 40.29 1.52 -8.30
N LEU A 746 39.28 2.02 -9.01
CA LEU A 746 39.48 2.80 -10.23
C LEU A 746 38.94 4.22 -10.06
N ALA A 747 39.52 5.16 -10.80
CA ALA A 747 39.05 6.53 -10.89
C ALA A 747 39.01 6.99 -12.35
N PHE A 748 38.08 7.87 -12.69
CA PHE A 748 38.00 8.49 -14.01
C PHE A 748 37.34 9.88 -13.94
N ASN A 749 37.70 10.76 -14.86
CA ASN A 749 37.04 12.06 -14.98
C ASN A 749 35.66 11.89 -15.64
N VAL A 750 34.68 12.68 -15.20
CA VAL A 750 33.30 12.62 -15.67
C VAL A 750 32.92 13.93 -16.37
N GLY A 751 32.61 13.83 -17.67
CA GLY A 751 32.11 14.94 -18.48
C GLY A 751 31.86 14.56 -19.94
N PRO A 752 31.20 15.42 -20.74
CA PRO A 752 30.80 15.12 -22.13
C PRO A 752 31.95 15.05 -23.14
N ARG A 753 33.14 15.55 -22.79
CA ARG A 753 34.34 15.58 -23.64
C ARG A 753 35.49 14.72 -23.10
N GLU A 754 35.29 14.03 -21.98
CA GLU A 754 36.34 13.24 -21.34
C GLU A 754 36.33 11.80 -21.85
N GLY A 755 37.51 11.28 -22.17
CA GLY A 755 37.68 9.95 -22.76
C GLY A 755 37.39 8.81 -21.77
N ASN A 756 37.32 7.58 -22.29
CA ASN A 756 37.09 6.37 -21.49
C ASN A 756 38.30 5.93 -20.63
N SER A 757 39.32 6.78 -20.47
CA SER A 757 40.58 6.47 -19.78
C SER A 757 40.45 6.55 -18.26
N PHE A 758 41.04 5.58 -17.57
CA PHE A 758 41.20 5.62 -16.12
C PHE A 758 42.34 6.56 -15.73
N ILE A 759 42.19 7.22 -14.58
CA ILE A 759 43.23 8.06 -13.98
C ILE A 759 44.26 7.16 -13.32
N SER A 760 45.54 7.40 -13.59
CA SER A 760 46.62 6.67 -12.92
C SER A 760 46.72 7.06 -11.44
N SER A 761 47.24 6.17 -10.59
CA SER A 761 47.41 6.46 -9.16
C SER A 761 48.33 7.68 -8.91
N GLN A 762 49.29 7.94 -9.79
CA GLN A 762 50.20 9.10 -9.71
C GLN A 762 49.47 10.43 -10.03
N GLU A 763 48.52 10.41 -10.96
CA GLU A 763 47.77 11.60 -11.37
C GLU A 763 46.53 11.86 -10.48
N LEU A 764 46.06 10.84 -9.75
CA LEU A 764 44.81 10.91 -9.00
C LEU A 764 44.73 12.09 -8.02
N GLN A 765 45.82 12.36 -7.29
CA GLN A 765 45.85 13.50 -6.35
C GLN A 765 45.73 14.85 -7.08
N GLN A 766 46.39 14.98 -8.23
CA GLN A 766 46.29 16.19 -9.06
C GLN A 766 44.88 16.34 -9.65
N GLN A 767 44.24 15.26 -10.08
CA GLN A 767 42.88 15.31 -10.60
C GLN A 767 41.87 15.64 -9.49
N ILE A 768 42.03 15.06 -8.30
CA ILE A 768 41.19 15.37 -7.13
C ILE A 768 41.28 16.86 -6.77
N SER A 769 42.49 17.43 -6.72
CA SER A 769 42.66 18.85 -6.38
C SER A 769 42.08 19.82 -7.43
N GLN A 770 41.96 19.38 -8.68
CA GLN A 770 41.34 20.14 -9.77
C GLN A 770 39.84 19.87 -9.96
N SER A 771 39.29 18.87 -9.24
CA SER A 771 37.88 18.48 -9.33
C SER A 771 37.00 19.37 -8.45
N HIS A 772 35.74 19.56 -8.88
CA HIS A 772 34.77 20.28 -8.05
C HIS A 772 34.05 19.34 -7.08
N TRP A 773 33.78 18.10 -7.50
CA TRP A 773 33.16 17.07 -6.69
C TRP A 773 33.73 15.69 -7.01
N ILE A 774 33.70 14.81 -6.01
CA ILE A 774 34.10 13.42 -6.08
C ILE A 774 32.87 12.55 -5.89
N ILE A 775 32.60 11.61 -6.79
CA ILE A 775 31.47 10.69 -6.70
C ILE A 775 31.95 9.38 -6.09
N LEU A 776 31.45 9.07 -4.89
CA LEU A 776 31.72 7.82 -4.20
C LEU A 776 31.01 6.65 -4.89
N PRO A 777 31.59 5.45 -4.88
CA PRO A 777 30.95 4.27 -5.44
C PRO A 777 29.70 3.87 -4.63
N SER A 778 28.78 3.21 -5.31
CA SER A 778 27.59 2.55 -4.76
C SER A 778 27.77 1.03 -4.68
N THR A 779 26.75 0.31 -4.21
CA THR A 779 26.82 -1.15 -3.95
C THR A 779 27.28 -1.97 -5.18
N PRO A 780 26.65 -1.84 -6.37
CA PRO A 780 27.01 -2.64 -7.53
C PRO A 780 28.24 -2.13 -8.32
N THR A 781 28.81 -0.97 -7.97
CA THR A 781 29.88 -0.33 -8.76
C THR A 781 31.26 -0.84 -8.36
N THR A 782 31.49 -2.13 -8.62
CA THR A 782 32.78 -2.81 -8.40
C THR A 782 33.64 -2.81 -9.66
N ASN A 783 34.94 -3.09 -9.52
CA ASN A 783 35.89 -3.23 -10.61
C ASN A 783 35.60 -4.51 -11.45
N SER A 784 34.61 -4.37 -12.32
CA SER A 784 34.15 -5.35 -13.30
C SER A 784 33.53 -4.61 -14.50
N ALA A 785 33.38 -5.26 -15.65
CA ALA A 785 32.84 -4.61 -16.85
C ALA A 785 31.44 -3.99 -16.60
N ASP A 786 30.54 -4.72 -15.95
CA ASP A 786 29.20 -4.25 -15.62
C ASP A 786 29.21 -3.19 -14.51
N GLY A 787 30.06 -3.36 -13.49
CA GLY A 787 30.20 -2.37 -12.42
C GLY A 787 30.72 -1.02 -12.93
N ILE A 788 31.70 -1.03 -13.84
CA ILE A 788 32.23 0.17 -14.50
C ILE A 788 31.16 0.83 -15.38
N LYS A 789 30.41 0.04 -16.16
CA LYS A 789 29.30 0.54 -16.99
C LYS A 789 28.25 1.24 -16.14
N LEU A 790 27.86 0.64 -15.01
CA LEU A 790 26.90 1.23 -14.09
C LEU A 790 27.43 2.49 -13.41
N THR A 791 28.71 2.48 -13.00
CA THR A 791 29.37 3.67 -12.43
C THR A 791 29.29 4.84 -13.42
N ARG A 792 29.64 4.60 -14.69
CA ARG A 792 29.57 5.63 -15.73
C ARG A 792 28.15 6.16 -15.92
N ALA A 793 27.13 5.29 -15.86
CA ALA A 793 25.73 5.69 -15.99
C ALA A 793 25.25 6.56 -14.81
N ILE A 794 25.62 6.21 -13.58
CA ILE A 794 25.32 6.99 -12.36
C ILE A 794 26.04 8.34 -12.42
N ASN A 795 27.33 8.33 -12.75
CA ASN A 795 28.14 9.54 -12.81
C ASN A 795 27.66 10.51 -13.90
N ALA A 796 27.26 10.00 -15.08
CA ALA A 796 26.66 10.81 -16.13
C ALA A 796 25.34 11.44 -15.69
N ALA A 797 24.53 10.73 -14.88
CA ALA A 797 23.30 11.29 -14.32
C ALA A 797 23.60 12.43 -13.34
N PHE A 798 24.57 12.25 -12.43
CA PHE A 798 25.04 13.34 -11.56
C PHE A 798 25.54 14.53 -12.37
N HIS A 799 26.45 14.32 -13.31
CA HIS A 799 27.03 15.38 -14.15
C HIS A 799 25.95 16.20 -14.87
N SER A 800 25.07 15.52 -15.60
CA SER A 800 24.03 16.20 -16.40
C SER A 800 23.08 17.03 -15.55
N HIS A 801 22.66 16.54 -14.39
CA HIS A 801 21.72 17.25 -13.53
C HIS A 801 22.39 18.34 -12.70
N LEU A 802 23.59 18.10 -12.17
CA LEU A 802 24.35 19.12 -11.44
C LEU A 802 24.74 20.26 -12.35
N GLN A 803 25.18 20.00 -13.59
CA GLN A 803 25.47 21.07 -14.55
C GLN A 803 24.25 22.00 -14.73
N LYS A 804 23.04 21.44 -14.84
CA LYS A 804 21.80 22.19 -14.97
C LYS A 804 21.42 22.95 -13.69
N MET A 805 21.58 22.34 -12.52
CA MET A 805 21.25 22.96 -11.22
C MET A 805 22.22 24.08 -10.85
N LEU A 806 23.51 23.89 -11.14
CA LEU A 806 24.56 24.86 -10.80
C LEU A 806 24.59 26.04 -11.77
N PHE A 807 24.31 25.82 -13.06
CA PHE A 807 24.42 26.83 -14.12
C PHE A 807 23.13 26.94 -14.96
N PRO A 808 22.01 27.41 -14.38
CA PRO A 808 20.75 27.53 -15.11
C PRO A 808 20.83 28.58 -16.22
N GLY A 809 20.42 28.23 -17.44
CA GLY A 809 20.11 29.19 -18.51
C GLY A 809 21.30 29.85 -19.22
N THR A 810 22.53 29.31 -19.13
CA THR A 810 23.71 29.87 -19.82
C THR A 810 24.22 28.93 -20.92
N SER A 811 24.42 29.45 -22.13
CA SER A 811 25.01 28.71 -23.26
C SER A 811 26.53 28.56 -23.16
N ASP A 812 27.18 29.42 -22.36
CA ASP A 812 28.62 29.44 -22.07
C ASP A 812 28.93 29.04 -20.61
N SER A 813 28.24 28.03 -20.08
CA SER A 813 28.49 27.57 -18.70
C SER A 813 29.92 27.03 -18.53
N PRO A 814 30.58 27.28 -17.39
CA PRO A 814 31.86 26.64 -17.09
C PRO A 814 31.71 25.11 -17.02
N SER A 815 32.76 24.39 -17.43
CA SER A 815 32.76 22.92 -17.43
C SER A 815 32.80 22.38 -16.00
N LEU A 816 31.73 21.73 -15.55
CA LEU A 816 31.73 20.99 -14.29
C LEU A 816 32.68 19.80 -14.40
N ARG A 817 33.77 19.82 -13.61
CA ARG A 817 34.74 18.72 -13.47
C ARG A 817 34.40 17.85 -12.26
N LEU A 818 34.18 16.57 -12.49
CA LEU A 818 33.88 15.59 -11.46
C LEU A 818 34.82 14.39 -11.59
N VAL A 819 35.19 13.77 -10.48
CA VAL A 819 35.96 12.52 -10.45
C VAL A 819 35.04 11.41 -9.94
N GLY A 820 34.91 10.33 -10.72
CA GLY A 820 34.15 9.14 -10.36
C GLY A 820 35.04 8.04 -9.82
N LEU A 821 34.63 7.40 -8.72
CA LEU A 821 35.36 6.29 -8.10
C LEU A 821 34.61 4.96 -8.26
N VAL A 822 35.36 3.86 -8.33
CA VAL A 822 34.86 2.48 -8.44
C VAL A 822 35.44 1.66 -7.28
N HIS A 823 34.62 0.82 -6.64
CA HIS A 823 35.10 -0.12 -5.62
C HIS A 823 36.07 -1.14 -6.22
N SER A 824 36.95 -1.70 -5.38
CA SER A 824 37.63 -2.96 -5.73
C SER A 824 36.62 -4.04 -6.10
N GLY A 825 36.99 -4.88 -7.06
CA GLY A 825 36.23 -6.07 -7.43
C GLY A 825 36.49 -7.27 -6.53
N ARG A 826 37.59 -7.22 -5.77
CA ARG A 826 38.05 -8.26 -4.85
C ARG A 826 38.41 -7.70 -3.48
N ASP A 827 38.27 -8.55 -2.46
CA ASP A 827 38.62 -8.28 -1.09
C ASP A 827 40.10 -8.60 -0.83
N GLU A 828 40.60 -8.35 0.39
CA GLU A 828 42.01 -8.56 0.76
C GLU A 828 42.45 -10.03 0.63
N ASP A 829 41.55 -10.96 0.93
CA ASP A 829 41.77 -12.41 0.80
C ASP A 829 41.68 -12.91 -0.66
N GLY A 830 41.48 -12.00 -1.61
CA GLY A 830 41.32 -12.29 -3.04
C GLY A 830 39.91 -12.76 -3.42
N SER A 831 38.98 -12.87 -2.47
CA SER A 831 37.59 -13.23 -2.72
C SER A 831 36.85 -12.11 -3.48
N GLU A 832 35.90 -12.47 -4.34
CA GLU A 832 35.17 -11.46 -5.11
C GLU A 832 34.13 -10.72 -4.25
N LEU A 833 34.09 -9.41 -4.42
CA LEU A 833 33.14 -8.53 -3.74
C LEU A 833 31.83 -8.49 -4.51
N LEU A 834 30.77 -9.01 -3.90
CA LEU A 834 29.42 -9.07 -4.46
C LEU A 834 28.52 -7.99 -3.81
N GLU A 835 27.34 -7.76 -4.37
CA GLU A 835 26.29 -6.93 -3.78
C GLU A 835 25.97 -7.40 -2.36
N SER A 836 25.85 -8.71 -2.13
CA SER A 836 25.65 -9.29 -0.80
C SER A 836 26.81 -8.98 0.16
N SER A 837 28.06 -8.94 -0.32
CA SER A 837 29.23 -8.50 0.46
C SER A 837 29.07 -7.04 0.90
N MET A 838 28.63 -6.18 -0.02
CA MET A 838 28.39 -4.77 0.28
C MET A 838 27.20 -4.57 1.22
N LEU A 839 26.13 -5.36 1.08
CA LEU A 839 24.98 -5.35 1.98
C LEU A 839 25.36 -5.85 3.38
N TYR A 840 26.17 -6.91 3.50
CA TYR A 840 26.75 -7.33 4.77
C TYR A 840 27.49 -6.17 5.43
N ASN A 841 28.45 -5.55 4.73
CA ASN A 841 29.22 -4.42 5.25
C ASN A 841 28.32 -3.24 5.66
N ARG A 842 27.27 -2.96 4.87
CA ARG A 842 26.28 -1.91 5.12
C ARG A 842 25.57 -2.08 6.45
N PHE A 843 25.08 -3.29 6.73
CA PHE A 843 24.34 -3.61 7.95
C PHE A 843 25.26 -3.87 9.14
N HIS A 844 26.40 -4.52 8.93
CA HIS A 844 27.40 -4.76 9.96
C HIS A 844 27.89 -3.42 10.54
N PHE A 845 28.15 -2.43 9.69
CA PHE A 845 28.45 -1.08 10.11
C PHE A 845 27.35 -0.48 11.01
N ALA A 846 26.07 -0.66 10.64
CA ALA A 846 24.94 -0.14 11.41
C ALA A 846 24.75 -0.83 12.79
N THR A 847 25.28 -2.05 13.01
CA THR A 847 25.16 -2.76 14.29
C THR A 847 25.78 -2.01 15.47
N GLY A 848 26.93 -1.39 15.26
CA GLY A 848 27.64 -0.66 16.30
C GLY A 848 26.99 0.69 16.67
N ALA A 849 26.13 1.26 15.81
CA ALA A 849 25.42 2.51 16.09
C ALA A 849 24.17 2.29 16.99
N SER A 850 23.55 1.10 16.92
CA SER A 850 22.33 0.77 17.68
C SER A 850 22.59 0.40 19.14
N MET A 851 23.79 -0.08 19.50
CA MET A 851 24.11 -0.53 20.86
C MET A 851 24.43 0.60 21.84
N LEU A 852 24.60 1.83 21.39
CA LEU A 852 24.95 2.98 22.22
C LEU A 852 23.76 3.66 22.93
N ARG A 853 22.55 3.10 22.86
CA ARG A 853 21.32 3.78 23.36
C ARG A 853 20.66 3.19 24.59
N ASN A 854 21.15 2.11 25.21
CA ASN A 854 20.73 1.64 26.54
C ASN A 854 21.79 0.66 27.11
N ASP A 855 22.42 0.99 28.24
CA ASP A 855 23.45 0.18 28.93
C ASP A 855 22.96 -1.26 29.28
N PHE A 856 23.75 -2.32 29.50
CA PHE A 856 25.06 -2.49 30.18
C PHE A 856 25.72 -3.81 29.70
N GLN A 857 27.07 -3.88 29.72
CA GLN A 857 27.89 -5.10 29.80
C GLN A 857 27.95 -6.07 28.60
N LEU A 858 28.56 -5.63 27.51
CA LEU A 858 29.62 -6.37 26.78
C LEU A 858 30.39 -5.31 26.00
N GLY A 859 31.56 -4.90 26.52
CA GLY A 859 32.34 -3.83 25.91
C GLY A 859 32.93 -4.26 24.57
N THR A 860 32.57 -3.56 23.50
CA THR A 860 33.46 -3.22 22.38
C THR A 860 32.82 -2.12 21.53
N GLY A 861 33.54 -1.02 21.32
CA GLY A 861 33.18 0.06 20.39
C GLY A 861 33.35 -0.33 18.92
N CYS A 862 32.66 -1.39 18.45
CA CYS A 862 32.86 -1.93 17.10
C CYS A 862 32.54 -0.94 15.95
N HIS A 863 31.68 0.07 16.15
CA HIS A 863 31.37 1.05 15.10
C HIS A 863 32.59 1.90 14.69
N THR A 864 33.49 2.21 15.62
CA THR A 864 34.61 3.12 15.35
C THR A 864 35.79 2.47 14.63
N SER A 865 35.78 1.15 14.48
CA SER A 865 36.89 0.37 13.92
C SER A 865 36.57 -0.38 12.62
N ILE A 866 35.29 -0.53 12.23
CA ILE A 866 34.95 -1.25 10.99
C ILE A 866 35.36 -0.41 9.76
N VAL A 867 36.28 -0.97 8.97
CA VAL A 867 36.68 -0.45 7.65
C VAL A 867 36.86 -1.65 6.71
N GLY A 868 36.00 -1.77 5.70
CA GLY A 868 36.16 -2.79 4.67
C GLY A 868 37.35 -2.49 3.76
N TYR A 869 37.99 -3.52 3.20
CA TYR A 869 39.19 -3.38 2.36
C TYR A 869 39.05 -2.36 1.23
N SER A 870 37.94 -2.42 0.49
CA SER A 870 37.66 -1.47 -0.60
C SER A 870 37.55 -0.02 -0.10
N ALA A 871 36.94 0.20 1.08
CA ALA A 871 36.86 1.53 1.69
C ALA A 871 38.22 2.00 2.21
N GLN A 872 39.05 1.10 2.76
CA GLN A 872 40.42 1.39 3.17
C GLN A 872 41.26 1.88 1.99
N ILE A 873 41.20 1.18 0.85
CA ILE A 873 41.96 1.59 -0.34
C ILE A 873 41.46 2.96 -0.86
N LEU A 874 40.15 3.20 -0.87
CA LEU A 874 39.60 4.51 -1.24
C LEU A 874 40.10 5.61 -0.29
N TYR A 875 40.05 5.39 1.02
CA TYR A 875 40.61 6.29 2.02
C TYR A 875 42.09 6.58 1.78
N GLU A 876 42.90 5.54 1.58
CA GLU A 876 44.34 5.65 1.37
C GLU A 876 44.72 6.36 0.06
N ASN A 877 43.83 6.34 -0.93
CA ASN A 877 44.05 7.01 -2.21
C ASN A 877 43.43 8.40 -2.29
N VAL A 878 42.55 8.80 -1.35
CA VAL A 878 41.81 10.07 -1.42
C VAL A 878 42.07 10.97 -0.22
N LEU A 879 42.00 10.43 1.00
CA LEU A 879 42.05 11.22 2.24
C LEU A 879 43.40 11.15 2.96
N LEU A 880 44.01 9.97 3.08
CA LEU A 880 45.33 9.81 3.74
C LEU A 880 46.42 10.74 3.17
N PRO A 881 46.53 10.96 1.84
CA PRO A 881 47.53 11.87 1.27
C PRO A 881 47.45 13.30 1.79
N ARG A 882 46.32 13.70 2.37
CA ARG A 882 46.08 15.04 2.91
C ARG A 882 46.48 15.18 4.38
N LEU A 883 46.87 14.07 5.01
CA LEU A 883 47.23 13.99 6.42
C LEU A 883 48.75 13.93 6.64
N VAL A 884 49.54 13.74 5.57
CA VAL A 884 50.99 13.49 5.64
C VAL A 884 51.80 14.49 4.80
N GLU A 885 53.06 14.75 5.18
CA GLU A 885 53.91 15.79 4.56
C GLU A 885 54.32 15.49 3.12
N HIS A 886 54.63 14.23 2.82
CA HIS A 886 55.13 13.78 1.51
C HIS A 886 54.27 12.64 0.93
N PRO A 887 53.03 12.93 0.52
CA PRO A 887 52.09 11.91 0.06
C PRO A 887 52.57 11.11 -1.16
N GLU A 888 53.38 11.71 -2.03
CA GLU A 888 53.99 11.08 -3.20
C GLU A 888 55.00 9.98 -2.84
N ARG A 889 55.54 10.01 -1.61
CA ARG A 889 56.48 9.02 -1.10
C ARG A 889 55.81 7.86 -0.40
N LEU A 890 54.48 7.81 -0.30
CA LEU A 890 53.77 6.72 0.40
C LEU A 890 54.01 5.39 -0.30
N GLN A 891 54.56 4.42 0.44
CA GLN A 891 54.85 3.09 -0.09
C GLN A 891 53.55 2.33 -0.38
N ARG A 892 53.39 1.84 -1.61
CA ARG A 892 52.25 1.02 -2.04
C ARG A 892 52.66 -0.43 -2.19
N SER A 893 51.74 -1.36 -1.90
CA SER A 893 51.98 -2.79 -2.06
C SER A 893 52.30 -3.14 -3.51
N SER A 894 53.30 -4.02 -3.70
CA SER A 894 53.71 -4.56 -5.00
C SER A 894 52.67 -5.47 -5.65
N SER A 895 51.65 -5.90 -4.89
CA SER A 895 50.52 -6.71 -5.38
C SER A 895 49.61 -5.97 -6.37
N GLY A 896 49.83 -4.67 -6.60
CA GLY A 896 49.06 -3.87 -7.56
C GLY A 896 47.68 -3.44 -7.05
N ASN A 897 47.31 -3.80 -5.82
CA ASN A 897 46.03 -3.42 -5.20
C ASN A 897 45.95 -1.96 -4.74
N GLY A 898 47.08 -1.23 -4.72
CA GLY A 898 47.14 0.17 -4.32
C GLY A 898 47.02 0.43 -2.81
N LYS A 899 47.09 -0.61 -1.96
CA LYS A 899 47.09 -0.48 -0.50
C LYS A 899 48.43 0.08 0.00
N VAL A 900 48.38 0.97 0.99
CA VAL A 900 49.58 1.54 1.63
C VAL A 900 50.21 0.51 2.55
N VAL A 901 51.53 0.38 2.48
CA VAL A 901 52.30 -0.50 3.37
C VAL A 901 52.38 0.16 4.75
N ARG A 902 52.17 -0.64 5.80
CA ARG A 902 52.10 -0.17 7.18
C ARG A 902 52.99 -1.01 8.10
N GLU A 903 53.61 -0.36 9.09
CA GLU A 903 54.30 -1.02 10.21
C GLU A 903 53.70 -0.52 11.53
N ALA A 904 53.32 -1.46 12.41
CA ALA A 904 52.61 -1.15 13.67
C ALA A 904 51.40 -0.21 13.48
N GLY A 905 50.73 -0.28 12.33
CA GLY A 905 49.60 0.58 11.95
C GLY A 905 49.98 1.88 11.25
N HIS A 906 51.21 2.37 11.39
CA HIS A 906 51.67 3.60 10.75
C HIS A 906 51.89 3.39 9.25
N PRO A 907 51.40 4.30 8.38
CA PRO A 907 51.72 4.28 6.95
C PRO A 907 53.21 4.54 6.74
N LEU A 908 53.82 3.85 5.78
CA LEU A 908 55.25 3.97 5.48
C LEU A 908 55.51 4.79 4.22
N TYR A 909 56.66 5.45 4.19
CA TYR A 909 57.27 5.97 2.97
C TYR A 909 58.07 4.89 2.24
N GLU A 910 58.40 5.11 0.96
CA GLU A 910 59.15 4.18 0.11
C GLU A 910 60.52 3.77 0.67
N ASP A 911 61.10 4.58 1.57
CA ASP A 911 62.35 4.27 2.27
C ASP A 911 62.16 3.42 3.55
N GLY A 912 60.92 3.00 3.83
CA GLY A 912 60.53 2.20 5.00
C GLY A 912 60.32 3.01 6.28
N THR A 913 60.46 4.34 6.24
CA THR A 913 60.22 5.17 7.44
C THR A 913 58.74 5.47 7.64
N PRO A 914 58.25 5.61 8.89
CA PRO A 914 56.87 6.02 9.15
C PRO A 914 56.55 7.41 8.58
N ALA A 915 55.38 7.55 7.97
CA ALA A 915 54.92 8.81 7.44
C ALA A 915 54.65 9.82 8.57
N LYS A 916 54.94 11.09 8.30
CA LYS A 916 54.81 12.17 9.28
C LYS A 916 53.57 13.02 8.99
N ARG A 917 52.94 13.51 10.07
CA ARG A 917 51.80 14.43 9.98
C ARG A 917 52.19 15.77 9.36
N ASN A 918 51.23 16.41 8.71
CA ASN A 918 51.33 17.81 8.32
C ASN A 918 51.46 18.73 9.55
N ASP A 919 52.22 19.82 9.37
CA ASP A 919 52.31 20.88 10.36
C ASP A 919 50.99 21.68 10.48
N ALA A 920 50.84 22.44 11.56
CA ALA A 920 49.61 23.18 11.83
C ALA A 920 49.32 24.34 10.84
N LEU A 921 50.33 24.81 10.10
CA LEU A 921 50.16 25.86 9.09
C LEU A 921 49.60 25.25 7.80
N ALA A 922 50.15 24.11 7.37
CA ALA A 922 49.69 23.35 6.22
C ALA A 922 48.21 22.94 6.35
N LEU A 923 47.72 22.68 7.57
CA LEU A 923 46.30 22.41 7.84
C LEU A 923 45.35 23.55 7.42
N ARG A 924 45.82 24.80 7.45
CA ARG A 924 44.99 25.97 7.09
C ARG A 924 44.74 26.08 5.60
N ASP A 925 45.65 25.55 4.79
CA ASP A 925 45.61 25.67 3.33
C ASP A 925 45.01 24.42 2.64
N ILE A 926 44.52 23.46 3.42
CA ILE A 926 43.88 22.25 2.89
C ILE A 926 42.59 22.63 2.16
N ALA A 927 42.60 22.47 0.84
CA ALA A 927 41.47 22.76 -0.03
C ALA A 927 40.27 21.85 0.27
N PRO A 928 39.02 22.36 0.25
CA PRO A 928 37.85 21.60 0.68
C PRO A 928 37.50 20.48 -0.31
N LEU A 929 37.12 19.30 0.20
CA LEU A 929 36.61 18.22 -0.64
C LEU A 929 35.10 18.10 -0.53
N ARG A 930 34.46 17.82 -1.67
CA ARG A 930 33.02 17.63 -1.76
C ARG A 930 32.72 16.29 -2.37
N PHE A 931 31.93 15.50 -1.66
CA PHE A 931 31.56 14.17 -2.06
C PHE A 931 30.09 14.13 -2.46
N LEU A 932 29.79 13.39 -3.51
CA LEU A 932 28.46 12.95 -3.87
C LEU A 932 28.39 11.46 -3.57
N SER A 933 27.30 11.01 -2.95
CA SER A 933 27.08 9.58 -2.74
C SER A 933 25.65 9.18 -3.09
N HIS A 934 25.52 7.91 -3.46
CA HIS A 934 24.25 7.24 -3.69
C HIS A 934 24.26 5.87 -3.03
N SER A 935 23.13 5.45 -2.46
CA SER A 935 22.97 4.11 -1.86
C SER A 935 23.99 3.84 -0.75
N SER A 936 24.86 2.83 -0.89
CA SER A 936 25.91 2.49 0.08
C SER A 936 27.10 3.46 0.11
N GLY A 937 27.16 4.46 -0.78
CA GLY A 937 28.28 5.42 -0.76
C GLY A 937 28.40 6.19 0.55
N ILE A 938 27.29 6.37 1.29
CA ILE A 938 27.33 6.95 2.65
C ILE A 938 27.98 6.00 3.67
N ALA A 939 27.84 4.68 3.50
CA ALA A 939 28.56 3.71 4.32
C ALA A 939 30.06 3.77 4.03
N THR A 940 30.44 3.88 2.75
CA THR A 940 31.84 4.05 2.32
C THR A 940 32.45 5.31 2.91
N MET A 941 31.76 6.45 2.84
CA MET A 941 32.25 7.71 3.43
C MET A 941 32.50 7.57 4.93
N GLN A 942 31.56 6.97 5.67
CA GLN A 942 31.73 6.79 7.11
C GLN A 942 32.85 5.80 7.48
N GLN A 943 33.10 4.79 6.64
CA GLN A 943 34.25 3.89 6.82
C GLN A 943 35.58 4.60 6.50
N MET A 944 35.60 5.48 5.49
CA MET A 944 36.76 6.35 5.24
C MET A 944 36.99 7.32 6.41
N ASP A 945 35.93 7.85 7.02
CA ASP A 945 36.03 8.65 8.25
C ASP A 945 36.59 7.83 9.43
N ASN A 946 36.21 6.55 9.56
CA ASN A 946 36.78 5.65 10.58
C ASN A 946 38.29 5.45 10.38
N ALA A 947 38.72 5.13 9.16
CA ALA A 947 40.13 4.98 8.81
C ALA A 947 40.92 6.28 9.04
N MET A 948 40.32 7.42 8.66
CA MET A 948 40.88 8.74 8.90
C MET A 948 41.05 9.03 10.39
N ARG A 949 40.05 8.75 11.24
CA ARG A 949 40.18 8.94 12.69
C ARG A 949 41.33 8.12 13.26
N HIS A 950 41.46 6.86 12.85
CA HIS A 950 42.53 6.00 13.33
C HIS A 950 43.92 6.54 12.97
N ASP A 951 44.13 6.94 11.72
CA ASP A 951 45.41 7.53 11.30
C ASP A 951 45.66 8.90 11.95
N LEU A 952 44.62 9.72 12.16
CA LEU A 952 44.77 11.00 12.85
C LEU A 952 45.25 10.81 14.31
N GLU A 953 44.71 9.82 15.01
CA GLU A 953 45.14 9.46 16.36
C GLU A 953 46.59 8.94 16.36
N LEU A 954 46.92 8.01 15.46
CA LEU A 954 48.27 7.45 15.33
C LEU A 954 49.32 8.51 14.97
N LEU A 955 48.97 9.46 14.10
CA LEU A 955 49.85 10.54 13.67
C LEU A 955 49.95 11.70 14.70
N GLY A 956 49.19 11.64 15.80
CA GLY A 956 49.27 12.63 16.88
C GLY A 956 48.55 13.94 16.60
N TYR A 957 47.42 13.92 15.88
CA TYR A 957 46.56 15.09 15.73
C TYR A 957 45.68 15.31 16.96
N SER A 958 45.63 16.55 17.47
CA SER A 958 44.75 16.94 18.55
C SER A 958 43.28 16.89 18.12
N TYR A 959 42.36 16.71 19.06
CA TYR A 959 40.92 16.65 18.77
C TYR A 959 40.40 17.87 17.98
N GLN A 960 40.94 19.07 18.24
CA GLN A 960 40.57 20.28 17.50
C GLN A 960 41.04 20.22 16.04
N GLU A 961 42.25 19.74 15.79
CA GLU A 961 42.79 19.54 14.43
C GLU A 961 42.01 18.47 13.68
N GLN A 962 41.64 17.38 14.36
CA GLN A 962 40.79 16.33 13.78
C GLN A 962 39.44 16.90 13.34
N MET A 963 38.77 17.65 14.22
CA MET A 963 37.50 18.32 13.91
C MET A 963 37.66 19.25 12.71
N GLU A 964 38.71 20.08 12.69
CA GLU A 964 38.99 20.99 11.59
C GLU A 964 39.11 20.23 10.26
N LEU A 965 39.92 19.15 10.24
CA LEU A 965 40.15 18.31 9.07
C LEU A 965 38.88 17.63 8.54
N PHE A 966 38.00 17.14 9.42
CA PHE A 966 36.71 16.59 8.99
C PHE A 966 35.80 17.66 8.39
N THR A 967 35.80 18.87 8.96
CA THR A 967 34.96 19.97 8.47
C THR A 967 35.46 20.62 7.18
N ARG A 968 36.66 20.24 6.70
CA ARG A 968 37.12 20.54 5.32
C ARG A 968 36.43 19.68 4.26
N ASN A 969 35.71 18.65 4.68
CA ASN A 969 34.99 17.75 3.78
C ASN A 969 33.48 17.97 3.94
N VAL A 970 32.72 17.69 2.88
CA VAL A 970 31.27 17.54 2.96
C VAL A 970 30.82 16.42 2.04
N VAL A 971 29.82 15.65 2.46
CA VAL A 971 29.16 14.66 1.60
C VAL A 971 27.69 15.02 1.40
N VAL A 972 27.23 15.04 0.15
CA VAL A 972 25.81 15.09 -0.18
C VAL A 972 25.37 13.69 -0.60
N SER A 973 24.55 13.07 0.23
CA SER A 973 24.04 11.72 0.02
C SER A 973 22.60 11.73 -0.46
N PHE A 974 22.37 11.04 -1.58
CA PHE A 974 21.05 10.71 -2.07
C PHE A 974 20.78 9.23 -1.82
N ALA A 975 19.58 8.89 -1.33
CA ALA A 975 19.24 7.50 -1.00
C ALA A 975 20.19 6.87 0.02
N SER A 976 20.41 7.52 1.17
CA SER A 976 21.28 7.01 2.22
C SER A 976 20.83 5.64 2.70
N ALA A 977 21.55 4.59 2.30
CA ALA A 977 21.15 3.21 2.55
C ALA A 977 21.76 2.59 3.83
N THR A 978 22.35 3.43 4.67
CA THR A 978 22.89 3.11 6.00
C THR A 978 22.61 4.28 6.93
N ASP A 979 22.44 4.01 8.23
CA ASP A 979 22.31 5.08 9.21
C ASP A 979 23.59 5.94 9.27
N ILE A 980 23.39 7.23 9.47
CA ILE A 980 24.47 8.21 9.62
C ILE A 980 24.73 8.38 11.11
N ASN A 981 25.91 7.95 11.57
CA ASN A 981 26.30 8.12 12.95
C ASN A 981 26.77 9.56 13.20
N THR A 982 26.08 10.25 14.10
CA THR A 982 26.34 11.64 14.50
C THR A 982 27.19 11.76 15.76
N ASP A 983 27.39 10.65 16.49
CA ASP A 983 28.00 10.65 17.81
C ASP A 983 29.53 10.48 17.77
N VAL A 984 30.09 10.31 16.57
CA VAL A 984 31.53 10.26 16.30
C VAL A 984 31.96 11.42 15.41
N LEU A 985 33.22 11.86 15.54
CA LEU A 985 33.80 12.81 14.58
C LEU A 985 33.76 12.21 13.17
N GLY A 986 33.46 13.04 12.19
CA GLY A 986 33.34 12.61 10.80
C GLY A 986 32.88 13.75 9.90
N THR A 987 32.82 13.46 8.62
CA THR A 987 32.52 14.44 7.57
C THR A 987 31.08 14.96 7.69
N PRO A 988 30.85 16.30 7.75
CA PRO A 988 29.52 16.90 7.68
C PRO A 988 28.71 16.36 6.49
N THR A 989 27.43 16.03 6.71
CA THR A 989 26.62 15.27 5.76
C THR A 989 25.32 15.98 5.42
N VAL A 990 25.01 16.13 4.14
CA VAL A 990 23.66 16.43 3.65
C VAL A 990 23.00 15.10 3.27
N ASP A 991 21.80 14.84 3.79
CA ASP A 991 21.10 13.56 3.63
C ASP A 991 19.72 13.76 2.99
N ILE A 992 19.52 13.23 1.79
CA ILE A 992 18.27 13.31 1.02
C ILE A 992 17.81 11.89 0.72
N THR A 993 16.87 11.38 1.52
CA THR A 993 16.39 9.99 1.43
C THR A 993 14.87 9.97 1.36
N ALA A 994 14.32 9.30 0.35
CA ALA A 994 12.90 9.25 0.09
C ALA A 994 12.20 8.15 0.89
N TYR A 995 10.97 8.42 1.32
CA TYR A 995 10.13 7.47 2.03
C TYR A 995 9.87 6.18 1.24
N ASN A 996 9.60 6.30 -0.06
CA ASN A 996 9.27 5.17 -0.92
C ASN A 996 10.50 4.49 -1.57
N ASP A 997 11.72 4.90 -1.20
CA ASP A 997 12.94 4.15 -1.53
C ASP A 997 13.09 2.98 -0.54
N ILE A 998 12.45 1.85 -0.86
CA ILE A 998 12.41 0.69 0.02
C ILE A 998 13.79 0.08 0.30
N ARG A 999 14.76 0.25 -0.59
CA ARG A 999 16.13 -0.26 -0.42
C ARG A 999 16.92 0.57 0.59
N ALA A 1000 16.76 1.90 0.56
CA ALA A 1000 17.32 2.79 1.56
C ALA A 1000 16.59 2.65 2.90
N MET A 1001 15.25 2.55 2.87
CA MET A 1001 14.43 2.31 4.06
C MET A 1001 14.84 1.03 4.77
N ALA A 1002 14.91 -0.12 4.08
CA ALA A 1002 15.37 -1.38 4.66
C ALA A 1002 16.83 -1.31 5.15
N GLY A 1003 17.66 -0.42 4.58
CA GLY A 1003 19.04 -0.24 5.01
C GLY A 1003 19.24 0.60 6.27
N THR A 1004 18.18 1.22 6.79
CA THR A 1004 18.29 2.26 7.83
C THR A 1004 17.28 2.07 8.96
N THR A 1005 17.62 2.55 10.15
CA THR A 1005 16.71 2.63 11.31
C THR A 1005 16.25 4.07 11.59
N THR A 1006 16.70 5.01 10.76
CA THR A 1006 16.36 6.43 10.84
C THR A 1006 14.84 6.68 10.75
N LYS A 1007 14.29 7.31 11.81
CA LYS A 1007 12.86 7.65 11.92
C LYS A 1007 12.44 8.85 11.07
N ASP A 1008 13.38 9.74 10.76
CA ASP A 1008 13.13 10.97 10.00
C ASP A 1008 12.69 10.73 8.54
N TYR A 1009 12.89 9.51 8.02
CA TYR A 1009 12.43 9.12 6.68
C TYR A 1009 10.94 8.72 6.65
N LEU A 1010 10.32 8.52 7.81
CA LEU A 1010 8.91 8.17 7.90
C LEU A 1010 8.04 9.40 7.66
N LEU A 1011 6.93 9.21 6.96
CA LEU A 1011 5.94 10.25 6.69
C LEU A 1011 4.69 10.02 7.55
N SER A 1012 4.06 11.11 7.98
CA SER A 1012 2.69 11.02 8.47
C SER A 1012 1.75 10.57 7.34
N GLU A 1013 0.68 9.88 7.68
CA GLU A 1013 -0.22 9.32 6.68
C GLU A 1013 -0.86 10.38 5.76
N SER A 1014 -1.29 11.51 6.33
CA SER A 1014 -1.88 12.61 5.56
C SER A 1014 -0.88 13.20 4.57
N TYR A 1015 0.34 13.47 5.03
CA TYR A 1015 1.40 14.01 4.16
C TYR A 1015 1.79 12.99 3.08
N ARG A 1016 1.99 11.72 3.44
CA ARG A 1016 2.31 10.63 2.50
C ARG A 1016 1.31 10.57 1.35
N ARG A 1017 0.01 10.56 1.65
CA ARG A 1017 -1.04 10.48 0.62
C ARG A 1017 -1.02 11.67 -0.33
N GLN A 1018 -0.85 12.87 0.21
CA GLN A 1018 -0.71 14.08 -0.61
C GLN A 1018 0.49 14.00 -1.55
N GLN A 1019 1.64 13.52 -1.05
CA GLN A 1019 2.82 13.34 -1.89
C GLN A 1019 2.64 12.23 -2.93
N ALA A 1020 2.05 11.09 -2.55
CA ALA A 1020 1.80 9.99 -3.48
C ALA A 1020 0.87 10.40 -4.63
N LEU A 1021 -0.16 11.21 -4.34
CA LEU A 1021 -1.05 11.78 -5.36
C LEU A 1021 -0.29 12.79 -6.24
N ALA A 1022 0.46 13.70 -5.64
CA ALA A 1022 1.25 14.69 -6.39
C ALA A 1022 2.31 14.03 -7.30
N ALA A 1023 2.91 12.92 -6.85
CA ALA A 1023 3.93 12.16 -7.58
C ALA A 1023 3.40 11.46 -8.83
N GLN A 1024 2.08 11.46 -9.08
CA GLN A 1024 1.51 11.01 -10.35
C GLN A 1024 1.83 11.99 -11.50
N ASP A 1025 2.14 13.26 -11.20
CA ASP A 1025 2.60 14.23 -12.18
C ASP A 1025 4.03 13.88 -12.66
N LYS A 1026 4.26 13.93 -13.98
CA LYS A 1026 5.58 13.71 -14.59
C LYS A 1026 6.59 14.79 -14.22
N HIS A 1027 6.14 15.99 -13.86
CA HIS A 1027 6.95 17.13 -13.46
C HIS A 1027 7.01 17.32 -11.94
N TYR A 1028 6.55 16.33 -11.18
CA TYR A 1028 6.55 16.37 -9.73
C TYR A 1028 7.96 16.65 -9.16
N LYS A 1029 7.99 17.56 -8.18
CA LYS A 1029 9.14 17.84 -7.33
C LYS A 1029 8.75 17.65 -5.88
N TYR A 1030 9.69 17.23 -5.05
CA TYR A 1030 9.47 17.10 -3.61
C TYR A 1030 9.55 18.45 -2.88
N ASP A 1031 8.89 19.50 -3.39
CA ASP A 1031 8.99 20.89 -2.88
C ASP A 1031 8.55 21.05 -1.43
N ARG A 1032 7.57 20.24 -0.99
CA ARG A 1032 7.01 20.27 0.37
C ARG A 1032 7.91 19.62 1.44
N SER A 1033 9.04 19.04 1.04
CA SER A 1033 10.04 18.51 1.97
C SER A 1033 10.68 19.65 2.79
N GLU A 1034 11.31 19.33 3.91
CA GLU A 1034 11.89 20.32 4.83
C GLU A 1034 13.33 19.97 5.19
N TRP A 1035 14.15 20.98 5.48
CA TRP A 1035 15.49 20.77 6.02
C TRP A 1035 15.44 20.67 7.54
N LYS A 1036 16.12 19.68 8.09
CA LYS A 1036 16.29 19.46 9.52
C LYS A 1036 17.77 19.34 9.83
N ILE A 1037 18.28 20.23 10.69
CA ILE A 1037 19.64 20.13 11.18
C ILE A 1037 19.72 19.20 12.40
N ILE A 1038 20.73 18.32 12.39
CA ILE A 1038 21.00 17.36 13.45
C ILE A 1038 22.47 17.53 13.87
N ARG A 1039 22.71 17.66 15.16
CA ARG A 1039 24.06 17.75 15.75
C ARG A 1039 24.20 16.66 16.81
N GLY A 1040 25.14 15.73 16.62
CA GLY A 1040 25.40 14.67 17.60
C GLY A 1040 26.41 15.08 18.67
N ALA A 1041 26.72 14.16 19.59
CA ALA A 1041 27.59 14.43 20.73
C ALA A 1041 29.01 14.92 20.32
N SER A 1042 29.54 14.39 19.22
CA SER A 1042 30.84 14.78 18.65
C SER A 1042 30.77 16.01 17.73
N ARG A 1043 29.65 16.77 17.76
CA ARG A 1043 29.40 17.96 16.93
C ARG A 1043 29.37 17.74 15.41
N LYS A 1044 29.40 16.49 14.93
CA LYS A 1044 29.15 16.19 13.51
C LYS A 1044 27.77 16.72 13.13
N VAL A 1045 27.73 17.50 12.04
CA VAL A 1045 26.50 18.12 11.52
C VAL A 1045 25.93 17.25 10.42
N VAL A 1046 24.64 16.94 10.52
CA VAL A 1046 23.85 16.31 9.46
C VAL A 1046 22.68 17.24 9.10
N LEU A 1047 22.64 17.70 7.86
CA LEU A 1047 21.53 18.45 7.30
C LEU A 1047 20.63 17.49 6.51
N ARG A 1048 19.53 17.07 7.11
CA ARG A 1048 18.63 16.06 6.55
C ARG A 1048 17.41 16.69 5.90
N ARG A 1049 17.04 16.21 4.71
CA ARG A 1049 15.80 16.56 4.05
C ARG A 1049 14.70 15.56 4.45
N THR A 1050 13.73 16.00 5.26
CA THR A 1050 12.57 15.20 5.68
C THR A 1050 11.41 15.40 4.71
N GLY A 1051 10.47 14.47 4.62
CA GLY A 1051 9.30 14.65 3.77
C GLY A 1051 9.52 14.36 2.28
N VAL A 1052 10.62 13.69 1.91
CA VAL A 1052 10.93 13.35 0.52
C VAL A 1052 10.12 12.12 0.09
N PHE A 1053 9.48 12.22 -1.07
CA PHE A 1053 8.76 11.14 -1.75
C PHE A 1053 9.06 11.27 -3.23
N LEU A 1054 9.20 10.17 -3.97
CA LEU A 1054 9.58 10.17 -5.38
C LEU A 1054 8.50 9.55 -6.26
N ARG A 1055 8.48 9.92 -7.53
CA ARG A 1055 7.68 9.23 -8.54
C ARG A 1055 8.22 7.84 -8.79
N GLU A 1056 7.33 6.87 -8.91
CA GLU A 1056 7.65 5.51 -9.34
C GLU A 1056 6.85 5.12 -10.59
N ASP A 1057 7.47 4.33 -11.45
CA ASP A 1057 6.79 3.64 -12.53
C ASP A 1057 7.35 2.21 -12.68
N MET A 1058 6.76 1.42 -13.57
CA MET A 1058 7.15 0.02 -13.78
C MET A 1058 8.59 -0.16 -14.29
N LYS A 1059 9.25 0.91 -14.75
CA LYS A 1059 10.59 0.84 -15.37
C LYS A 1059 11.69 1.38 -14.46
N VAL A 1060 11.39 2.36 -13.62
CA VAL A 1060 12.36 3.05 -12.76
C VAL A 1060 11.75 3.26 -11.38
N ASP A 1061 12.32 2.57 -10.39
CA ASP A 1061 11.96 2.66 -8.97
C ASP A 1061 12.49 3.93 -8.30
N ALA A 1062 12.05 4.15 -7.06
CA ALA A 1062 12.47 5.28 -6.24
C ALA A 1062 13.94 5.23 -5.80
N HIS A 1063 14.63 4.08 -5.90
CA HIS A 1063 16.06 4.00 -5.55
C HIS A 1063 16.96 4.60 -6.63
N SER A 1064 16.45 4.82 -7.84
CA SER A 1064 17.20 5.44 -8.93
C SER A 1064 17.65 6.86 -8.60
N ILE A 1065 18.97 7.11 -8.69
CA ILE A 1065 19.54 8.46 -8.52
C ILE A 1065 18.91 9.50 -9.45
N ARG A 1066 18.45 9.08 -10.65
CA ARG A 1066 17.78 9.98 -11.60
C ARG A 1066 16.51 10.57 -10.99
N ARG A 1067 15.72 9.78 -10.26
CA ARG A 1067 14.48 10.25 -9.62
C ARG A 1067 14.76 11.32 -8.57
N TYR A 1068 15.79 11.11 -7.74
CA TYR A 1068 16.21 12.09 -6.75
C TYR A 1068 16.63 13.41 -7.38
N LEU A 1069 17.41 13.37 -8.48
CA LEU A 1069 17.93 14.56 -9.14
C LEU A 1069 16.88 15.28 -10.01
N GLU A 1070 16.04 14.55 -10.73
CA GLU A 1070 14.96 15.11 -11.58
C GLU A 1070 13.90 15.84 -10.73
N ALA A 1071 13.53 15.26 -9.59
CA ALA A 1071 12.51 15.82 -8.70
C ALA A 1071 13.08 16.83 -7.68
N ALA A 1072 14.38 17.18 -7.79
CA ALA A 1072 15.04 18.10 -6.86
C ALA A 1072 14.41 19.50 -6.88
N PRO A 1073 13.97 20.02 -5.72
CA PRO A 1073 13.38 21.34 -5.60
C PRO A 1073 14.45 22.42 -5.52
N GLU A 1074 14.06 23.67 -5.74
CA GLU A 1074 14.98 24.82 -5.72
C GLU A 1074 15.82 24.94 -4.43
N PRO A 1075 15.29 24.66 -3.21
CA PRO A 1075 16.12 24.66 -2.00
C PRO A 1075 17.28 23.66 -2.01
N VAL A 1076 17.16 22.53 -2.71
CA VAL A 1076 18.27 21.57 -2.89
C VAL A 1076 19.28 22.11 -3.89
N ALA A 1077 18.82 22.68 -5.01
CA ALA A 1077 19.70 23.30 -6.00
C ALA A 1077 20.47 24.51 -5.42
N ALA A 1078 19.82 25.32 -4.59
CA ALA A 1078 20.43 26.45 -3.88
C ALA A 1078 21.55 25.99 -2.95
N LEU A 1079 21.30 24.98 -2.11
CA LEU A 1079 22.32 24.40 -1.23
C LEU A 1079 23.51 23.85 -2.04
N LEU A 1080 23.25 23.14 -3.14
CA LEU A 1080 24.31 22.61 -4.00
C LEU A 1080 25.15 23.72 -4.64
N ARG A 1081 24.53 24.83 -5.06
CA ARG A 1081 25.25 26.01 -5.57
C ARG A 1081 26.12 26.67 -4.50
N GLU A 1082 25.59 26.83 -3.29
CA GLU A 1082 26.32 27.38 -2.17
C GLU A 1082 27.53 26.52 -1.84
N LEU A 1083 27.33 25.20 -1.65
CA LEU A 1083 28.42 24.25 -1.43
C LEU A 1083 29.46 24.32 -2.54
N HIS A 1084 29.03 24.37 -3.80
CA HIS A 1084 29.93 24.45 -4.96
C HIS A 1084 30.75 25.75 -5.00
N SER A 1085 30.15 26.89 -4.65
CA SER A 1085 30.79 28.21 -4.73
C SER A 1085 31.88 28.47 -3.69
N ILE A 1086 31.86 27.71 -2.60
CA ILE A 1086 32.82 27.85 -1.51
C ILE A 1086 34.26 27.60 -2.00
N SER A 1087 35.20 28.47 -1.65
CA SER A 1087 36.62 28.30 -1.95
C SER A 1087 37.47 28.57 -0.71
N GLY A 1088 38.71 28.09 -0.74
CA GLY A 1088 39.64 28.24 0.38
C GLY A 1088 39.25 27.43 1.62
N ALA A 1089 39.72 27.86 2.78
CA ALA A 1089 39.63 27.15 4.05
C ALA A 1089 38.24 27.30 4.72
N ALA A 1090 37.17 26.81 4.09
CA ALA A 1090 35.83 26.80 4.66
C ALA A 1090 35.58 25.62 5.63
N ARG A 1091 34.65 25.85 6.57
CA ARG A 1091 34.16 24.88 7.55
C ARG A 1091 32.71 24.50 7.22
N PHE A 1092 32.51 23.31 6.65
CA PHE A 1092 31.19 22.91 6.16
C PHE A 1092 30.16 22.66 7.27
N ASP A 1093 30.58 22.34 8.49
CA ASP A 1093 29.68 22.26 9.65
C ASP A 1093 29.01 23.59 10.00
N THR A 1094 29.68 24.71 9.68
CA THR A 1094 29.14 26.06 9.85
C THR A 1094 28.26 26.45 8.67
N VAL A 1095 28.62 26.06 7.45
CA VAL A 1095 27.83 26.32 6.22
C VAL A 1095 26.50 25.57 6.24
N LEU A 1096 26.50 24.32 6.70
CA LEU A 1096 25.28 23.53 6.88
C LEU A 1096 24.45 23.97 8.09
N GLY A 1097 25.09 24.75 8.99
CA GLY A 1097 24.55 25.23 10.26
C GLY A 1097 23.65 26.43 10.08
#